data_AF-A0A955BKM8-F1
#
_entry.id   AF-A0A955BKM8-F1
#
_cell.length_a   1.000
_cell.length_b   1.000
_cell.length_c   1.000
_cell.angle_alpha   90.00
_cell.angle_beta   90.00
_cell.angle_gamma   90.00
#
_symmetry.space_group_name_H-M   'P 1'
#
loop_
_entity.id
_entity.type
_entity.pdbx_description
1 polymer ?
#
loop_
_entity_poly.entity_id
_entity_poly.type
_entity_poly.pdbx_seq_one_letter_code
_entity_poly.pdbx_strand_id
1 'polypeptide(L)'
;MLTNYVVLDFTPDTIANEYTVGRFADVFAPGAVNNTNRFLDYDGNNTINQDDAKIAVGKIASRVNRLLKPFRQDPNIDLVVMHTPGLTSAADPGAGERKLAEGRTAADENVYVVYIGDTRPEPDLPDLGIAHQAFAGENNEFYGYVFAGGVKSHLASGNYRWKPQAKLTSVDFTNEVAFTVAHELGHLWGLGHLIDVDSTPGNAFSPDNYHHVMNTPKYANPAAARFLNDSTHRMEIGNATTGAISYQHVSAKQEVRDSLRTNAAGNFVQTTIPNATFPDVPTYMQTPSHQGGYLGADNPPPKPNSDVPAATLGQASGITVADISSSLTTGFNTLRDDYLDDFAAQLNLPDGSLPLVDADLGSLLQLDVALADAISSINISGAANMSEATQQLTTAGFTISHALTDEQFTGLDPAEPADFVRASRTYSLARILKSTAMTQNGLDAIGDLAGVNLDGQLDVMADIYFTVSFGVDTDGFYLVPGNGVLASVAVGGNLSASAGGGTISGNAAVGVSPEVRLTTNHADGRIRLADLVDDPPNQTFADAVERSLSGSAAINLDFTYTIAEVTPIRFGGDWVWDVKPDLTGFTLDTDASGFDSDSLLNSLADAVGSGLNALSAQSANMLRAVERIPIVGRQLDDRLLPLVTDALSYDNEFGSAQAYLAQRGLTVVSSVTPADFLDGSFASKDLLRLGYSRVVSPANPISFAANGGLDYSFSGVNVELDLGGTVTVDPALTFSMQFGLDATRGPFVVEGASINGALPVTGTLNGGLDIGALIGINVTGAANFATGMSYVMSDFDPTPNEKFYLGDVSVGALIVQHPQAIAATGNLTID
;
A
#
# COMPACT_ATOMS: atom_id res chain seq x y z
N MET A 1 24.59 3.54 7.89
CA MET A 1 23.46 3.84 6.99
C MET A 1 22.25 3.84 7.88
N LEU A 2 21.37 4.83 7.76
CA LEU A 2 20.18 4.95 8.59
C LEU A 2 19.14 3.94 8.12
N THR A 3 18.62 3.11 9.02
CA THR A 3 17.51 2.20 8.72
C THR A 3 16.20 2.88 9.08
N ASN A 4 15.24 2.89 8.15
CA ASN A 4 13.94 3.50 8.34
C ASN A 4 12.89 2.41 8.57
N TYR A 5 12.16 2.47 9.70
CA TYR A 5 11.09 1.55 10.02
C TYR A 5 9.73 2.24 9.94
N VAL A 6 8.79 1.62 9.23
CA VAL A 6 7.37 1.96 9.26
C VAL A 6 6.64 0.86 9.99
N VAL A 7 6.10 1.15 11.17
CA VAL A 7 5.38 0.19 12.02
C VAL A 7 3.88 0.44 11.86
N LEU A 8 3.17 -0.55 11.33
CA LEU A 8 1.73 -0.54 11.21
C LEU A 8 1.13 -1.22 12.44
N ASP A 9 0.63 -0.43 13.38
CA ASP A 9 0.13 -0.96 14.64
C ASP A 9 -1.39 -1.10 14.62
N PHE A 10 -1.87 -2.35 14.58
CA PHE A 10 -3.28 -2.72 14.62
C PHE A 10 -3.79 -2.95 16.06
N THR A 11 -2.90 -2.85 17.06
CA THR A 11 -3.24 -2.86 18.47
C THR A 11 -3.19 -1.42 18.98
N PRO A 12 -4.33 -0.74 19.19
CA PRO A 12 -4.29 0.66 19.62
C PRO A 12 -3.62 0.78 21.00
N ASP A 13 -2.57 1.59 21.05
CA ASP A 13 -1.85 1.95 22.28
C ASP A 13 -2.58 3.08 23.04
N THR A 14 -2.58 3.03 24.37
CA THR A 14 -3.11 4.12 25.21
C THR A 14 -2.04 5.21 25.40
N ILE A 15 -1.89 6.09 24.42
CA ILE A 15 -0.94 7.21 24.53
C ILE A 15 -1.55 8.38 25.31
N ALA A 16 -0.84 8.87 26.33
CA ALA A 16 -1.33 9.95 27.17
C ALA A 16 -1.48 11.27 26.40
N ASN A 17 -2.66 11.89 26.50
CA ASN A 17 -3.04 13.16 25.83
C ASN A 17 -3.23 13.08 24.31
N GLU A 18 -3.41 11.89 23.77
CA GLU A 18 -3.50 11.64 22.33
C GLU A 18 -4.79 10.88 21.97
N TYR A 19 -5.02 10.69 20.68
CA TYR A 19 -6.20 9.97 20.20
C TYR A 19 -6.12 8.49 20.56
N THR A 20 -7.15 7.98 21.26
CA THR A 20 -7.32 6.54 21.48
C THR A 20 -8.13 5.94 20.32
N VAL A 21 -7.48 5.27 19.39
CA VAL A 21 -8.19 4.63 18.28
C VAL A 21 -8.98 3.42 18.77
N GLY A 22 -10.19 3.21 18.25
CA GLY A 22 -10.93 1.95 18.47
C GLY A 22 -10.13 0.72 17.97
N ARG A 23 -10.40 -0.47 18.49
CA ARG A 23 -9.65 -1.69 18.10
C ARG A 23 -9.93 -2.07 16.66
N PHE A 24 -8.89 -2.38 15.89
CA PHE A 24 -9.07 -2.82 14.50
C PHE A 24 -10.00 -4.04 14.36
N ALA A 25 -9.93 -4.99 15.29
CA ALA A 25 -10.81 -6.16 15.32
C ALA A 25 -12.31 -5.80 15.41
N ASP A 26 -12.68 -4.63 15.93
CA ASP A 26 -14.07 -4.19 16.04
C ASP A 26 -14.66 -3.76 14.69
N VAL A 27 -13.81 -3.43 13.70
CA VAL A 27 -14.23 -3.24 12.29
C VAL A 27 -14.90 -4.52 11.77
N PHE A 28 -14.41 -5.68 12.21
CA PHE A 28 -14.85 -7.03 11.84
C PHE A 28 -15.83 -7.63 12.87
N ALA A 29 -16.70 -6.80 13.43
CA ALA A 29 -17.75 -7.24 14.34
C ALA A 29 -18.52 -8.46 13.77
N PRO A 30 -18.67 -9.56 14.54
CA PRO A 30 -19.23 -10.80 14.03
C PRO A 30 -20.59 -10.64 13.35
N GLY A 31 -20.73 -11.17 12.14
CA GLY A 31 -21.98 -11.04 11.39
C GLY A 31 -22.00 -11.78 10.06
N ALA A 32 -23.20 -11.96 9.51
CA ALA A 32 -23.37 -12.51 8.17
C ALA A 32 -22.95 -11.49 7.10
N VAL A 33 -22.38 -12.00 6.01
CA VAL A 33 -22.01 -11.21 4.85
C VAL A 33 -23.25 -10.73 4.09
N ASN A 34 -23.23 -9.47 3.65
CA ASN A 34 -24.24 -8.82 2.83
C ASN A 34 -23.57 -7.78 1.88
N ASN A 35 -24.36 -7.00 1.14
CA ASN A 35 -23.83 -6.04 0.15
C ASN A 35 -23.03 -4.89 0.77
N THR A 36 -23.27 -4.52 2.02
CA THR A 36 -22.63 -3.37 2.67
C THR A 36 -21.39 -3.74 3.48
N ASN A 37 -21.09 -5.03 3.66
CA ASN A 37 -19.96 -5.50 4.48
C ASN A 37 -19.17 -6.68 3.88
N ARG A 38 -19.53 -7.21 2.70
CA ARG A 38 -18.80 -8.32 2.03
C ARG A 38 -17.31 -8.09 1.81
N PHE A 39 -16.89 -6.83 1.71
CA PHE A 39 -15.48 -6.48 1.62
C PHE A 39 -14.70 -6.73 2.93
N LEU A 40 -15.36 -7.19 3.99
CA LEU A 40 -14.73 -7.62 5.24
C LEU A 40 -14.63 -9.14 5.38
N ASP A 41 -15.13 -9.91 4.40
CA ASP A 41 -14.96 -11.38 4.35
C ASP A 41 -13.68 -11.70 3.59
N TYR A 42 -12.62 -12.02 4.34
CA TYR A 42 -11.27 -12.22 3.82
C TYR A 42 -10.95 -13.69 3.57
N ASP A 43 -11.65 -14.63 4.21
CA ASP A 43 -11.50 -16.07 3.97
C ASP A 43 -12.59 -16.67 3.05
N GLY A 44 -13.63 -15.89 2.71
CA GLY A 44 -14.69 -16.27 1.79
C GLY A 44 -15.71 -17.24 2.39
N ASN A 45 -15.76 -17.35 3.72
CA ASN A 45 -16.65 -18.29 4.43
C ASN A 45 -18.10 -17.74 4.59
N ASN A 46 -18.39 -16.53 4.09
CA ASN A 46 -19.66 -15.80 4.23
C ASN A 46 -20.00 -15.33 5.66
N THR A 47 -19.01 -15.27 6.55
CA THR A 47 -19.13 -14.83 7.95
C THR A 47 -17.97 -13.91 8.30
N ILE A 48 -18.26 -12.68 8.71
CA ILE A 48 -17.25 -11.73 9.19
C ILE A 48 -16.92 -12.07 10.63
N ASN A 49 -15.65 -12.22 10.96
CA ASN A 49 -15.16 -12.50 12.31
C ASN A 49 -13.70 -12.04 12.54
N GLN A 50 -13.10 -12.41 13.68
CA GLN A 50 -11.74 -12.00 14.02
C GLN A 50 -10.64 -12.67 13.17
N ASP A 51 -10.90 -13.82 12.57
CA ASP A 51 -9.95 -14.45 11.66
C ASP A 51 -9.86 -13.62 10.36
N ASP A 52 -10.95 -13.04 9.86
CA ASP A 52 -10.90 -12.08 8.74
C ASP A 52 -10.01 -10.88 9.07
N ALA A 53 -10.13 -10.34 10.28
CA ALA A 53 -9.31 -9.23 10.73
C ALA A 53 -7.81 -9.59 10.71
N LYS A 54 -7.43 -10.80 11.17
CA LYS A 54 -6.02 -11.27 11.13
C LYS A 54 -5.51 -11.36 9.70
N ILE A 55 -6.34 -11.82 8.78
CA ILE A 55 -5.98 -11.89 7.36
C ILE A 55 -5.84 -10.47 6.78
N ALA A 56 -6.75 -9.57 7.14
CA ALA A 56 -6.74 -8.18 6.68
C ALA A 56 -5.46 -7.45 7.10
N VAL A 57 -4.99 -7.64 8.34
CA VAL A 57 -3.72 -7.07 8.84
C VAL A 57 -2.57 -7.40 7.88
N GLY A 58 -2.37 -8.69 7.58
CA GLY A 58 -1.29 -9.13 6.69
C GLY A 58 -1.44 -8.58 5.26
N LYS A 59 -2.68 -8.54 4.73
CA LYS A 59 -2.94 -8.01 3.39
C LYS A 59 -2.72 -6.50 3.30
N ILE A 60 -3.14 -5.73 4.31
CA ILE A 60 -2.92 -4.28 4.40
C ILE A 60 -1.43 -3.99 4.49
N ALA A 61 -0.71 -4.69 5.38
CA ALA A 61 0.74 -4.53 5.51
C ALA A 61 1.47 -4.84 4.20
N SER A 62 1.10 -5.95 3.53
CA SER A 62 1.64 -6.28 2.20
C SER A 62 1.31 -5.21 1.16
N ARG A 63 0.09 -4.64 1.15
CA ARG A 63 -0.24 -3.56 0.21
C ARG A 63 0.54 -2.27 0.49
N VAL A 64 0.71 -1.88 1.76
CA VAL A 64 1.59 -0.74 2.13
C VAL A 64 3.02 -1.01 1.69
N ASN A 65 3.50 -2.24 1.87
CA ASN A 65 4.82 -2.67 1.44
C ASN A 65 5.04 -2.45 -0.07
N ARG A 66 4.03 -2.75 -0.89
CA ARG A 66 4.05 -2.52 -2.34
C ARG A 66 3.94 -1.04 -2.71
N LEU A 67 3.08 -0.26 -2.03
CA LEU A 67 2.99 1.19 -2.24
C LEU A 67 4.32 1.91 -1.97
N LEU A 68 5.10 1.42 -1.01
CA LEU A 68 6.40 1.97 -0.61
C LEU A 68 7.59 1.33 -1.34
N LYS A 69 7.34 0.38 -2.26
CA LYS A 69 8.37 -0.36 -3.00
C LYS A 69 9.46 0.54 -3.61
N PRO A 70 9.16 1.70 -4.24
CA PRO A 70 10.20 2.55 -4.83
C PRO A 70 11.21 3.10 -3.80
N PHE A 71 10.83 3.23 -2.53
CA PHE A 71 11.71 3.67 -1.46
C PHE A 71 12.42 2.50 -0.78
N ARG A 72 11.74 1.37 -0.63
CA ARG A 72 12.32 0.13 -0.10
C ARG A 72 13.44 -0.43 -0.97
N GLN A 73 13.28 -0.32 -2.28
CA GLN A 73 14.28 -0.77 -3.24
C GLN A 73 15.38 0.27 -3.49
N ASP A 74 15.28 1.48 -2.92
CA ASP A 74 16.35 2.47 -2.99
C ASP A 74 17.48 2.04 -2.03
N PRO A 75 18.67 1.69 -2.56
CA PRO A 75 19.78 1.17 -1.76
C PRO A 75 20.37 2.20 -0.79
N ASN A 76 19.85 3.43 -0.74
CA ASN A 76 20.30 4.46 0.19
C ASN A 76 19.22 4.87 1.22
N ILE A 77 18.04 4.25 1.22
CA ILE A 77 16.95 4.56 2.17
C ILE A 77 16.79 3.45 3.21
N ASP A 78 17.04 2.18 2.88
CA ASP A 78 16.85 1.03 3.79
C ASP A 78 15.52 1.11 4.58
N LEU A 79 14.40 1.08 3.85
CA LEU A 79 13.05 1.16 4.41
C LEU A 79 12.48 -0.24 4.67
N VAL A 80 12.09 -0.49 5.91
CA VAL A 80 11.49 -1.73 6.38
C VAL A 80 10.07 -1.46 6.88
N VAL A 81 9.09 -2.18 6.33
CA VAL A 81 7.70 -2.14 6.82
C VAL A 81 7.49 -3.30 7.80
N MET A 82 6.95 -2.96 8.96
CA MET A 82 6.62 -3.84 10.08
C MET A 82 5.14 -3.72 10.40
N HIS A 83 4.54 -4.73 11.02
CA HIS A 83 3.17 -4.66 11.51
C HIS A 83 2.93 -5.55 12.72
N THR A 84 2.01 -5.16 13.61
CA THR A 84 1.60 -6.02 14.73
C THR A 84 0.61 -7.10 14.23
N PRO A 85 0.96 -8.40 14.24
CA PRO A 85 0.09 -9.46 13.73
C PRO A 85 -1.00 -9.87 14.74
N GLY A 86 -0.85 -9.48 16.02
CA GLY A 86 -1.80 -9.75 17.09
C GLY A 86 -2.98 -8.78 17.07
N LEU A 87 -4.17 -9.28 17.41
CA LEU A 87 -5.40 -8.47 17.55
C LEU A 87 -6.03 -8.61 18.96
N THR A 88 -5.23 -8.93 19.97
CA THR A 88 -5.72 -9.40 21.28
C THR A 88 -6.54 -8.36 22.05
N SER A 89 -7.43 -8.83 22.93
CA SER A 89 -8.53 -8.07 23.51
C SER A 89 -8.31 -7.51 24.93
N ALA A 90 -7.16 -7.71 25.58
CA ALA A 90 -7.04 -7.42 27.03
C ALA A 90 -5.68 -6.97 27.58
N ALA A 91 -4.62 -6.82 26.78
CA ALA A 91 -3.38 -6.21 27.24
C ALA A 91 -2.73 -5.48 26.06
N ASP A 92 -2.92 -4.17 26.05
CA ASP A 92 -2.13 -3.18 25.33
C ASP A 92 -0.63 -3.43 25.60
N PRO A 93 0.15 -3.92 24.63
CA PRO A 93 1.57 -4.12 24.83
C PRO A 93 2.36 -2.80 24.71
N GLY A 94 1.82 -1.73 24.12
CA GLY A 94 2.61 -0.56 23.73
C GLY A 94 3.63 -0.92 22.64
N ALA A 95 3.29 -1.80 21.70
CA ALA A 95 4.27 -2.33 20.75
C ALA A 95 4.79 -1.24 19.80
N GLY A 96 3.89 -0.46 19.21
CA GLY A 96 4.21 0.74 18.46
C GLY A 96 4.97 1.76 19.30
N GLU A 97 4.49 2.06 20.51
CA GLU A 97 5.14 3.02 21.42
C GLU A 97 6.56 2.59 21.80
N ARG A 98 6.78 1.31 22.13
CA ARG A 98 8.11 0.76 22.44
C ARG A 98 9.03 0.87 21.23
N LYS A 99 8.57 0.49 20.04
CA LYS A 99 9.41 0.57 18.84
C LYS A 99 9.75 2.00 18.48
N LEU A 100 8.81 2.93 18.67
CA LEU A 100 9.06 4.37 18.51
C LEU A 100 10.08 4.89 19.52
N ALA A 101 9.97 4.47 20.79
CA ALA A 101 10.92 4.84 21.84
C ALA A 101 12.33 4.28 21.56
N GLU A 102 12.43 3.06 21.04
CA GLU A 102 13.70 2.48 20.58
C GLU A 102 14.32 3.35 19.49
N GLY A 103 13.57 3.66 18.43
CA GLY A 103 14.01 4.53 17.32
C GLY A 103 14.57 5.87 17.80
N ARG A 104 13.82 6.57 18.66
CA ARG A 104 14.22 7.88 19.22
C ARG A 104 15.52 7.84 20.03
N THR A 105 15.92 6.67 20.53
CA THR A 105 17.17 6.50 21.28
C THR A 105 18.30 5.91 20.43
N ALA A 106 17.99 5.38 19.25
CA ALA A 106 18.96 4.86 18.31
C ALA A 106 19.63 6.01 17.54
N ALA A 107 20.89 5.82 17.15
CA ALA A 107 21.62 6.80 16.34
C ALA A 107 21.52 6.51 14.83
N ASP A 108 21.01 5.33 14.48
CA ASP A 108 21.01 4.73 13.15
C ASP A 108 19.66 4.13 12.77
N GLU A 109 18.59 4.42 13.52
CA GLU A 109 17.22 4.03 13.18
C GLU A 109 16.29 5.25 13.19
N ASN A 110 15.40 5.35 12.19
CA ASN A 110 14.19 6.18 12.26
C ASN A 110 12.99 5.26 12.41
N VAL A 111 12.02 5.63 13.24
CA VAL A 111 10.78 4.86 13.41
C VAL A 111 9.57 5.77 13.22
N TYR A 112 8.68 5.36 12.32
CA TYR A 112 7.35 5.94 12.12
C TYR A 112 6.31 4.90 12.52
N VAL A 113 5.31 5.31 13.29
CA VAL A 113 4.21 4.42 13.68
C VAL A 113 2.91 4.89 13.04
N VAL A 114 2.11 3.99 12.49
CA VAL A 114 0.74 4.31 12.06
C VAL A 114 -0.20 3.40 12.82
N TYR A 115 -1.00 3.99 13.70
CA TYR A 115 -2.02 3.29 14.48
C TYR A 115 -3.27 3.12 13.62
N ILE A 116 -3.65 1.87 13.36
CA ILE A 116 -4.75 1.51 12.47
C ILE A 116 -5.84 0.86 13.32
N GLY A 117 -7.03 1.46 13.35
CA GLY A 117 -8.12 0.99 14.21
C GLY A 117 -9.50 1.31 13.69
N ASP A 118 -10.54 1.04 14.48
CA ASP A 118 -11.94 1.18 14.04
C ASP A 118 -12.37 2.64 13.89
N THR A 119 -12.62 3.34 15.00
CA THR A 119 -13.21 4.68 14.98
C THR A 119 -12.31 5.70 15.66
N ARG A 120 -12.43 6.96 15.21
CA ARG A 120 -11.96 8.14 15.92
C ARG A 120 -12.82 8.34 17.19
N PRO A 121 -12.25 8.81 18.31
CA PRO A 121 -13.03 9.17 19.50
C PRO A 121 -14.12 10.23 19.30
N GLU A 122 -14.00 11.07 18.26
CA GLU A 122 -14.91 12.17 17.96
C GLU A 122 -15.74 11.86 16.71
N PRO A 123 -17.09 11.81 16.80
CA PRO A 123 -17.96 11.25 15.76
C PRO A 123 -18.30 12.18 14.58
N ASP A 124 -17.87 13.44 14.58
CA ASP A 124 -18.48 14.47 13.72
C ASP A 124 -17.75 14.75 12.39
N LEU A 125 -16.61 14.11 12.11
CA LEU A 125 -15.89 14.27 10.84
C LEU A 125 -15.57 12.91 10.18
N PRO A 126 -15.87 12.74 8.87
CA PRO A 126 -15.56 11.52 8.11
C PRO A 126 -14.07 11.43 7.74
N ASP A 127 -13.18 11.76 8.67
CA ASP A 127 -11.74 11.68 8.44
C ASP A 127 -11.34 10.20 8.38
N LEU A 128 -10.54 9.84 7.37
CA LEU A 128 -10.02 8.49 7.19
C LEU A 128 -8.70 8.29 7.94
N GLY A 129 -7.96 9.36 8.21
CA GLY A 129 -6.72 9.37 8.95
C GLY A 129 -6.32 10.77 9.42
N ILE A 130 -5.34 10.82 10.32
CA ILE A 130 -4.73 12.05 10.84
C ILE A 130 -3.24 11.78 11.10
N ALA A 131 -2.38 12.64 10.60
CA ALA A 131 -0.97 12.68 10.98
C ALA A 131 -0.46 14.12 11.13
N HIS A 132 0.55 14.28 11.98
CA HIS A 132 1.27 15.54 12.07
C HIS A 132 2.25 15.67 10.91
N GLN A 133 2.07 16.71 10.09
CA GLN A 133 3.03 17.00 9.05
C GLN A 133 4.40 17.35 9.66
N ALA A 134 5.48 16.75 9.17
CA ALA A 134 6.83 17.12 9.58
C ALA A 134 7.16 18.56 9.17
N PHE A 135 7.98 19.24 9.97
CA PHE A 135 8.52 20.55 9.59
C PHE A 135 9.48 20.41 8.40
N ALA A 136 9.63 21.48 7.62
CA ALA A 136 10.58 21.50 6.52
C ALA A 136 12.02 21.32 7.02
N GLY A 137 12.76 20.38 6.42
CA GLY A 137 14.11 20.01 6.86
C GLY A 137 14.14 18.83 7.83
N GLU A 138 12.99 18.36 8.29
CA GLU A 138 12.85 17.35 9.34
C GLU A 138 12.00 16.18 8.83
N ASN A 139 12.14 15.04 9.48
CA ASN A 139 11.09 14.04 9.49
C ASN A 139 10.46 14.03 10.88
N ASN A 140 9.23 13.54 10.98
CA ASN A 140 8.57 13.42 12.27
C ASN A 140 8.60 11.94 12.69
N GLU A 141 9.62 11.53 13.45
CA GLU A 141 9.65 10.26 14.17
C GLU A 141 8.54 10.25 15.25
N PHE A 142 7.34 10.01 14.75
CA PHE A 142 6.09 10.21 15.45
C PHE A 142 5.08 9.18 14.95
N TYR A 143 3.80 9.41 15.29
CA TYR A 143 2.72 8.55 14.86
C TYR A 143 1.67 9.28 14.03
N GLY A 144 1.05 8.51 13.14
CA GLY A 144 -0.21 8.85 12.47
C GLY A 144 -1.30 7.87 12.88
N TYR A 145 -2.53 8.20 12.49
CA TYR A 145 -3.72 7.44 12.80
C TYR A 145 -4.50 7.15 11.52
N VAL A 146 -5.01 5.92 11.36
CA VAL A 146 -5.91 5.53 10.28
C VAL A 146 -7.16 4.87 10.87
N PHE A 147 -8.31 5.38 10.48
CA PHE A 147 -9.62 4.97 10.98
C PHE A 147 -10.31 4.04 9.97
N ALA A 148 -9.98 2.76 10.05
CA ALA A 148 -10.47 1.71 9.16
C ALA A 148 -12.01 1.51 9.25
N GLY A 149 -12.64 1.86 10.37
CA GLY A 149 -14.10 1.94 10.49
C GLY A 149 -14.72 3.09 9.69
N GLY A 150 -14.00 4.20 9.55
CA GLY A 150 -14.33 5.30 8.62
C GLY A 150 -14.27 4.83 7.17
N VAL A 151 -13.20 4.12 6.80
CA VAL A 151 -13.05 3.47 5.48
C VAL A 151 -14.19 2.48 5.22
N LYS A 152 -14.50 1.60 6.17
CA LYS A 152 -15.65 0.68 6.09
C LYS A 152 -16.95 1.44 5.83
N SER A 153 -17.19 2.53 6.55
CA SER A 153 -18.40 3.35 6.40
C SER A 153 -18.46 4.04 5.03
N HIS A 154 -17.31 4.52 4.53
CA HIS A 154 -17.19 5.10 3.19
C HIS A 154 -17.57 4.07 2.11
N LEU A 155 -16.98 2.87 2.14
CA LEU A 155 -17.31 1.78 1.22
C LEU A 155 -18.78 1.32 1.36
N ALA A 156 -19.28 1.23 2.59
CA ALA A 156 -20.66 0.85 2.89
C ALA A 156 -21.71 1.91 2.53
N SER A 157 -21.31 3.15 2.25
CA SER A 157 -22.24 4.22 1.86
C SER A 157 -22.59 4.20 0.36
N GLY A 158 -21.84 3.44 -0.44
CA GLY A 158 -21.94 3.48 -1.90
C GLY A 158 -21.28 4.69 -2.55
N ASN A 159 -20.57 5.53 -1.77
CA ASN A 159 -19.83 6.69 -2.26
C ASN A 159 -18.47 6.34 -2.88
N TYR A 160 -18.09 5.05 -2.89
CA TYR A 160 -16.87 4.59 -3.56
C TYR A 160 -17.07 4.62 -5.08
N ARG A 161 -16.54 5.66 -5.73
CA ARG A 161 -16.80 5.93 -7.15
C ARG A 161 -16.14 4.93 -8.11
N TRP A 162 -15.12 4.21 -7.66
CA TRP A 162 -14.35 3.33 -8.53
C TRP A 162 -15.03 1.99 -8.79
N LYS A 163 -16.01 1.61 -7.95
CA LYS A 163 -16.68 0.32 -8.05
C LYS A 163 -18.05 0.35 -7.35
N PRO A 164 -19.11 -0.21 -7.97
CA PRO A 164 -20.40 -0.31 -7.31
C PRO A 164 -20.32 -1.07 -5.98
N GLN A 165 -21.02 -0.59 -4.96
CA GLN A 165 -21.01 -1.17 -3.62
C GLN A 165 -21.18 -2.69 -3.60
N ALA A 166 -22.14 -3.21 -4.37
CA ALA A 166 -22.46 -4.63 -4.41
C ALA A 166 -21.30 -5.50 -4.97
N LYS A 167 -20.27 -4.90 -5.55
CA LYS A 167 -19.12 -5.58 -6.16
C LYS A 167 -17.83 -5.39 -5.39
N LEU A 168 -17.85 -4.65 -4.29
CA LEU A 168 -16.69 -4.46 -3.41
C LEU A 168 -16.24 -5.80 -2.81
N THR A 169 -14.93 -5.97 -2.70
CA THR A 169 -14.27 -7.15 -2.12
C THR A 169 -13.26 -6.74 -1.07
N SER A 170 -12.67 -7.72 -0.37
CA SER A 170 -11.61 -7.50 0.61
C SER A 170 -10.37 -6.81 0.04
N VAL A 171 -10.12 -6.92 -1.26
CA VAL A 171 -9.06 -6.18 -1.95
C VAL A 171 -9.35 -4.67 -1.97
N ASP A 172 -10.62 -4.27 -2.17
CA ASP A 172 -11.00 -2.84 -2.17
C ASP A 172 -10.79 -2.20 -0.78
N PHE A 173 -11.20 -2.89 0.28
CA PHE A 173 -10.95 -2.44 1.66
C PHE A 173 -9.44 -2.38 1.99
N THR A 174 -8.68 -3.40 1.58
CA THR A 174 -7.22 -3.43 1.74
C THR A 174 -6.56 -2.24 1.06
N ASN A 175 -6.93 -1.96 -0.19
CA ASN A 175 -6.38 -0.87 -0.98
C ASN A 175 -6.68 0.49 -0.35
N GLU A 176 -7.92 0.72 0.11
CA GLU A 176 -8.33 1.99 0.71
C GLU A 176 -7.62 2.25 2.06
N VAL A 177 -7.50 1.24 2.92
CA VAL A 177 -6.77 1.38 4.20
C VAL A 177 -5.28 1.60 3.95
N ALA A 178 -4.65 0.80 3.08
CA ALA A 178 -3.23 0.94 2.77
C ALA A 178 -2.91 2.27 2.08
N PHE A 179 -3.81 2.75 1.22
CA PHE A 179 -3.73 4.09 0.63
C PHE A 179 -3.74 5.17 1.70
N THR A 180 -4.68 5.09 2.64
CA THR A 180 -4.78 6.04 3.75
C THR A 180 -3.52 6.00 4.62
N VAL A 181 -2.99 4.82 4.92
CA VAL A 181 -1.68 4.69 5.62
C VAL A 181 -0.57 5.41 4.86
N ALA A 182 -0.46 5.19 3.54
CA ALA A 182 0.57 5.83 2.74
C ALA A 182 0.38 7.35 2.65
N HIS A 183 -0.87 7.84 2.66
CA HIS A 183 -1.23 9.26 2.74
C HIS A 183 -0.72 9.88 4.04
N GLU A 184 -1.05 9.27 5.18
CA GLU A 184 -0.62 9.74 6.50
C GLU A 184 0.91 9.68 6.67
N LEU A 185 1.56 8.65 6.12
CA LEU A 185 3.03 8.58 6.07
C LEU A 185 3.62 9.72 5.25
N GLY A 186 2.98 10.09 4.14
CA GLY A 186 3.37 11.26 3.37
C GLY A 186 3.43 12.52 4.22
N HIS A 187 2.43 12.76 5.08
CA HIS A 187 2.47 13.85 6.06
C HIS A 187 3.67 13.74 7.02
N LEU A 188 3.89 12.57 7.62
CA LEU A 188 5.02 12.34 8.52
C LEU A 188 6.39 12.54 7.85
N TRP A 189 6.45 12.41 6.52
CA TRP A 189 7.64 12.64 5.70
C TRP A 189 7.74 14.05 5.13
N GLY A 190 6.84 14.95 5.55
CA GLY A 190 6.86 16.37 5.19
C GLY A 190 5.96 16.74 4.02
N LEU A 191 5.34 15.77 3.34
CA LEU A 191 4.40 16.04 2.25
C LEU A 191 3.14 16.71 2.81
N GLY A 192 2.86 17.94 2.40
CA GLY A 192 1.61 18.61 2.73
C GLY A 192 0.42 18.05 1.96
N HIS A 193 -0.80 18.38 2.39
CA HIS A 193 -1.96 18.24 1.50
C HIS A 193 -1.73 19.07 0.25
N LEU A 194 -2.05 18.49 -0.90
CA LEU A 194 -2.04 19.20 -2.18
C LEU A 194 -3.31 20.06 -2.23
N ILE A 195 -3.16 21.38 -2.16
CA ILE A 195 -4.29 22.29 -2.36
C ILE A 195 -4.48 22.47 -3.86
N ASP A 196 -5.67 22.12 -4.36
CA ASP A 196 -6.10 22.47 -5.71
C ASP A 196 -6.19 24.00 -5.81
N VAL A 197 -5.34 24.59 -6.66
CA VAL A 197 -5.29 26.04 -6.91
C VAL A 197 -6.51 26.52 -7.73
N ASP A 198 -7.37 25.58 -8.16
CA ASP A 198 -8.53 25.80 -9.04
C ASP A 198 -9.69 26.59 -8.43
N SER A 199 -9.59 27.05 -7.16
CA SER A 199 -10.61 27.95 -6.60
C SER A 199 -10.51 29.41 -7.08
N THR A 200 -9.48 29.77 -7.88
CA THR A 200 -9.42 31.09 -8.55
C THR A 200 -9.76 30.98 -10.05
N PRO A 201 -10.91 31.53 -10.50
CA PRO A 201 -11.26 31.58 -11.92
C PRO A 201 -10.24 32.46 -12.66
N GLY A 202 -9.44 31.87 -13.56
CA GLY A 202 -8.55 32.61 -14.46
C GLY A 202 -7.11 32.13 -14.56
N ASN A 203 -6.67 31.16 -13.73
CA ASN A 203 -5.38 30.50 -13.92
C ASN A 203 -5.58 29.15 -14.61
N ALA A 204 -5.31 29.11 -15.92
CA ALA A 204 -5.28 27.91 -16.74
C ALA A 204 -4.03 27.05 -16.44
N PHE A 205 -3.86 26.65 -15.18
CA PHE A 205 -2.89 25.63 -14.81
C PHE A 205 -3.68 24.40 -14.40
N SER A 206 -3.89 23.52 -15.38
CA SER A 206 -4.17 22.11 -15.08
C SER A 206 -3.14 21.66 -14.05
N PRO A 207 -3.51 20.95 -12.97
CA PRO A 207 -2.54 20.62 -11.95
C PRO A 207 -1.49 19.66 -12.50
N ASP A 208 -0.31 20.20 -12.78
CA ASP A 208 0.86 19.45 -13.22
C ASP A 208 1.28 18.46 -12.13
N ASN A 209 0.96 17.18 -12.36
CA ASN A 209 1.54 15.97 -11.76
C ASN A 209 1.38 15.80 -10.23
N TYR A 210 0.18 15.46 -9.77
CA TYR A 210 -0.03 15.05 -8.37
C TYR A 210 0.51 13.65 -8.06
N HIS A 211 1.15 13.47 -6.89
CA HIS A 211 1.38 12.13 -6.34
C HIS A 211 0.04 11.52 -5.92
N HIS A 212 -0.35 10.38 -6.49
CA HIS A 212 -1.65 9.75 -6.23
C HIS A 212 -1.91 9.52 -4.74
N VAL A 213 -0.88 9.21 -3.97
CA VAL A 213 -0.98 8.88 -2.53
C VAL A 213 -1.40 10.08 -1.67
N MET A 214 -1.02 11.32 -2.04
CA MET A 214 -1.37 12.52 -1.27
C MET A 214 -2.71 13.15 -1.69
N ASN A 215 -3.34 12.60 -2.72
CA ASN A 215 -4.68 12.99 -3.10
C ASN A 215 -5.69 12.36 -2.15
N THR A 216 -6.86 12.97 -2.01
CA THR A 216 -7.97 12.26 -1.36
C THR A 216 -8.41 11.09 -2.26
N PRO A 217 -9.03 10.02 -1.72
CA PRO A 217 -9.58 8.90 -2.51
C PRO A 217 -10.61 9.35 -3.57
N LYS A 218 -11.14 10.56 -3.42
CA LYS A 218 -11.96 11.24 -4.43
C LYS A 218 -11.18 11.59 -5.69
N TYR A 219 -9.86 11.74 -5.67
CA TYR A 219 -9.08 12.14 -6.85
C TYR A 219 -8.10 11.06 -7.32
N ALA A 220 -7.71 10.14 -6.43
CA ALA A 220 -6.86 9.01 -6.76
C ALA A 220 -7.61 7.69 -6.60
N ASN A 221 -7.34 6.75 -7.49
CA ASN A 221 -7.83 5.38 -7.34
C ASN A 221 -6.88 4.62 -6.41
N PRO A 222 -7.33 4.16 -5.22
CA PRO A 222 -6.49 3.44 -4.27
C PRO A 222 -5.85 2.17 -4.85
N ALA A 223 -6.48 1.53 -5.84
CA ALA A 223 -5.93 0.35 -6.52
C ALA A 223 -4.71 0.70 -7.39
N ALA A 224 -4.66 1.90 -7.95
CA ALA A 224 -3.60 2.39 -8.84
C ALA A 224 -2.73 3.51 -8.23
N ALA A 225 -2.95 3.81 -6.95
CA ALA A 225 -2.16 4.81 -6.24
C ALA A 225 -0.71 4.35 -6.06
N ARG A 226 0.22 5.30 -6.20
CA ARG A 226 1.66 5.13 -5.96
C ARG A 226 2.35 6.49 -5.83
N PHE A 227 3.61 6.48 -5.42
CA PHE A 227 4.49 7.64 -5.52
C PHE A 227 5.11 7.71 -6.92
N LEU A 228 4.63 8.62 -7.76
CA LEU A 228 5.15 8.85 -9.11
C LEU A 228 6.53 9.55 -9.08
N ASN A 229 7.35 9.36 -10.11
CA ASN A 229 8.69 9.96 -10.20
C ASN A 229 8.63 11.45 -10.61
N ASP A 230 7.74 11.75 -11.53
CA ASP A 230 7.54 13.03 -12.22
C ASP A 230 6.52 13.94 -11.52
N SER A 231 5.90 13.45 -10.45
CA SER A 231 5.00 14.24 -9.66
C SER A 231 5.72 15.30 -8.86
N THR A 232 5.27 16.53 -9.07
CA THR A 232 5.80 17.71 -8.39
C THR A 232 4.69 18.30 -7.55
N HIS A 233 5.03 18.87 -6.41
CA HIS A 233 4.09 19.73 -5.70
C HIS A 233 4.63 21.14 -5.59
N ARG A 234 3.70 22.05 -5.42
CA ARG A 234 3.96 23.48 -5.30
C ARG A 234 4.26 23.80 -3.83
N MET A 235 5.52 24.04 -3.53
CA MET A 235 5.94 24.49 -2.21
C MET A 235 5.81 26.02 -2.12
N GLU A 236 5.08 26.50 -1.11
CA GLU A 236 5.00 27.93 -0.81
C GLU A 236 6.24 28.39 -0.04
N ILE A 237 6.91 29.43 -0.57
CA ILE A 237 8.08 30.05 0.03
C ILE A 237 7.75 31.53 0.29
N GLY A 238 7.38 31.82 1.54
CA GLY A 238 7.00 33.17 1.97
C GLY A 238 8.18 34.02 2.45
N ASN A 239 8.16 35.31 2.10
CA ASN A 239 8.89 36.37 2.79
C ASN A 239 7.94 37.06 3.76
N ALA A 240 7.99 36.69 5.04
CA ALA A 240 7.11 37.23 6.07
C ALA A 240 7.26 38.76 6.28
N THR A 241 8.40 39.34 5.88
CA THR A 241 8.66 40.78 6.05
C THR A 241 8.04 41.61 4.93
N THR A 242 7.99 41.07 3.71
CA THR A 242 7.40 41.77 2.55
C THR A 242 6.01 41.27 2.18
N GLY A 243 5.58 40.14 2.74
CA GLY A 243 4.38 39.41 2.30
C GLY A 243 4.52 38.77 0.92
N ALA A 244 5.72 38.75 0.33
CA ALA A 244 5.93 38.18 -1.00
C ALA A 244 6.00 36.65 -0.91
N ILE A 245 5.17 35.98 -1.71
CA ILE A 245 5.11 34.52 -1.80
C ILE A 245 5.73 34.08 -3.13
N SER A 246 6.72 33.20 -3.09
CA SER A 246 7.27 32.49 -4.24
C SER A 246 6.84 31.03 -4.20
N TYR A 247 6.72 30.41 -5.37
CA TYR A 247 6.32 29.02 -5.48
C TYR A 247 7.36 28.25 -6.28
N GLN A 248 7.75 27.08 -5.77
CA GLN A 248 8.70 26.20 -6.44
C GLN A 248 8.09 24.82 -6.63
N HIS A 249 8.40 24.19 -7.76
CA HIS A 249 8.02 22.82 -8.06
C HIS A 249 9.11 21.89 -7.56
N VAL A 250 8.77 21.01 -6.62
CA VAL A 250 9.69 20.02 -6.05
C VAL A 250 9.13 18.63 -6.34
N SER A 251 9.98 17.69 -6.79
CA SER A 251 9.57 16.28 -6.94
C SER A 251 9.26 15.72 -5.55
N ALA A 252 8.02 15.28 -5.31
CA ALA A 252 7.68 14.81 -3.97
C ALA A 252 8.30 13.43 -3.67
N LYS A 253 8.61 12.62 -4.70
CA LYS A 253 9.42 11.41 -4.50
C LYS A 253 10.81 11.78 -3.99
N GLN A 254 11.43 12.81 -4.58
CA GLN A 254 12.73 13.29 -4.12
C GLN A 254 12.65 13.83 -2.70
N GLU A 255 11.56 14.52 -2.35
CA GLU A 255 11.35 15.03 -1.01
C GLU A 255 11.22 13.94 0.06
N VAL A 256 10.40 12.90 -0.20
CA VAL A 256 10.32 11.72 0.67
C VAL A 256 11.68 11.03 0.77
N ARG A 257 12.37 10.88 -0.36
CA ARG A 257 13.71 10.30 -0.39
C ARG A 257 14.70 11.09 0.47
N ASP A 258 14.59 12.41 0.51
CA ASP A 258 15.49 13.25 1.28
C ASP A 258 15.11 13.29 2.78
N SER A 259 13.82 13.19 3.13
CA SER A 259 13.36 13.11 4.53
C SER A 259 13.71 11.78 5.20
N LEU A 260 13.95 10.73 4.42
CA LEU A 260 14.39 9.42 4.89
C LEU A 260 15.92 9.24 4.94
N ARG A 261 16.72 10.29 4.68
CA ARG A 261 18.18 10.22 4.64
C ARG A 261 18.84 11.21 5.59
N THR A 262 20.03 10.85 6.06
CA THR A 262 20.96 11.76 6.74
C THR A 262 22.22 11.99 5.90
N ASN A 263 22.84 13.15 6.06
CA ASN A 263 24.10 13.51 5.41
C ASN A 263 25.29 12.96 6.20
N ALA A 264 26.51 13.20 5.71
CA ALA A 264 27.73 12.74 6.37
C ALA A 264 27.94 13.31 7.80
N ALA A 265 27.22 14.37 8.18
CA ALA A 265 27.23 14.94 9.52
C ALA A 265 26.12 14.39 10.43
N GLY A 266 25.29 13.47 9.94
CA GLY A 266 24.15 12.90 10.67
C GLY A 266 22.90 13.77 10.66
N ASN A 267 22.90 14.90 9.95
CA ASN A 267 21.70 15.75 9.84
C ASN A 267 20.81 15.27 8.69
N PHE A 268 19.49 15.38 8.82
CA PHE A 268 18.56 15.08 7.74
C PHE A 268 18.86 15.90 6.47
N VAL A 269 18.68 15.28 5.30
CA VAL A 269 19.08 15.87 4.00
C VAL A 269 17.90 16.44 3.24
N GLN A 270 16.71 16.59 3.84
CA GLN A 270 15.57 17.15 3.13
C GLN A 270 16.02 18.42 2.42
N THR A 271 16.04 18.37 1.09
CA THR A 271 16.53 19.46 0.25
C THR A 271 15.46 20.54 0.26
N THR A 272 15.29 21.19 1.40
CA THR A 272 14.65 22.50 1.43
C THR A 272 15.55 23.37 0.57
N ILE A 273 15.00 23.86 -0.54
CA ILE A 273 15.73 24.76 -1.42
C ILE A 273 16.29 25.87 -0.52
N PRO A 274 17.63 26.04 -0.44
CA PRO A 274 18.26 26.80 0.63
C PRO A 274 17.68 28.20 0.70
N ASN A 275 16.81 28.44 1.68
CA ASN A 275 16.32 29.77 1.93
C ASN A 275 17.32 30.47 2.84
N ALA A 276 18.46 30.87 2.26
CA ALA A 276 19.44 31.71 2.93
C ALA A 276 18.84 33.02 3.47
N THR A 277 17.59 33.32 3.12
CA THR A 277 16.86 34.53 3.50
C THR A 277 15.93 34.32 4.69
N PHE A 278 15.46 33.09 5.00
CA PHE A 278 14.40 32.85 6.01
C PHE A 278 14.54 31.51 6.77
N PRO A 279 15.43 31.43 7.79
CA PRO A 279 15.61 30.24 8.63
C PRO A 279 14.48 29.99 9.65
N ASP A 280 13.59 30.97 9.87
CA ASP A 280 12.60 30.95 10.97
C ASP A 280 11.14 30.84 10.49
N VAL A 281 10.88 30.44 9.23
CA VAL A 281 9.51 30.34 8.69
C VAL A 281 9.07 28.87 8.72
N PRO A 282 8.16 28.47 9.63
CA PRO A 282 7.45 27.21 9.49
C PRO A 282 6.62 27.26 8.21
N THR A 283 6.63 26.21 7.40
CA THR A 283 5.83 26.03 6.17
C THR A 283 4.31 26.02 6.40
N TYR A 284 3.85 26.44 7.59
CA TYR A 284 2.45 26.48 7.98
C TYR A 284 1.78 27.77 7.54
N MET A 285 1.18 27.73 6.35
CA MET A 285 -0.16 28.28 6.17
C MET A 285 -0.94 27.40 5.20
N GLN A 286 -1.35 26.22 5.66
CA GLN A 286 -2.68 25.77 5.28
C GLN A 286 -3.66 26.71 6.00
N THR A 287 -4.24 27.67 5.28
CA THR A 287 -5.40 28.39 5.81
C THR A 287 -6.44 27.35 6.19
N PRO A 288 -6.94 27.33 7.44
CA PRO A 288 -7.99 26.41 7.86
C PRO A 288 -9.30 26.79 7.16
N SER A 289 -9.48 26.34 5.93
CA SER A 289 -10.77 26.32 5.25
C SER A 289 -11.47 24.96 5.44
N HIS A 290 -11.33 24.39 6.64
CA HIS A 290 -12.12 23.28 7.16
C HIS A 290 -13.56 23.73 7.47
N GLN A 291 -14.25 24.33 6.49
CA GLN A 291 -15.70 24.47 6.51
C GLN A 291 -16.32 23.68 5.37
N GLY A 292 -16.63 22.41 5.66
CA GLY A 292 -17.91 21.81 5.25
C GLY A 292 -18.13 21.47 3.77
N GLY A 293 -17.08 21.32 2.97
CA GLY A 293 -17.19 20.76 1.62
C GLY A 293 -17.19 19.23 1.61
N TYR A 294 -18.25 18.61 2.16
CA TYR A 294 -18.49 17.17 2.10
C TYR A 294 -18.30 16.61 0.69
N LEU A 295 -17.79 15.36 0.61
CA LEU A 295 -17.95 14.37 -0.47
C LEU A 295 -18.51 14.99 -1.75
N GLY A 296 -17.66 15.71 -2.48
CA GLY A 296 -18.10 16.49 -3.62
C GLY A 296 -18.82 15.59 -4.61
N ALA A 297 -19.99 16.05 -5.07
CA ALA A 297 -20.70 15.47 -6.20
C ALA A 297 -19.74 15.16 -7.36
N ASP A 298 -20.20 14.29 -8.25
CA ASP A 298 -19.68 14.07 -9.61
C ASP A 298 -18.96 15.33 -10.12
N ASN A 299 -17.74 15.17 -10.69
CA ASN A 299 -16.89 16.28 -11.15
C ASN A 299 -17.77 17.42 -11.68
N PRO A 300 -17.81 18.58 -11.01
CA PRO A 300 -18.76 19.61 -11.37
C PRO A 300 -18.59 19.92 -12.85
N PRO A 301 -19.68 20.06 -13.62
CA PRO A 301 -19.58 20.31 -15.05
C PRO A 301 -18.60 21.46 -15.30
N PRO A 302 -17.61 21.29 -16.20
CA PRO A 302 -16.63 22.32 -16.47
C PRO A 302 -17.34 23.60 -16.89
N LYS A 303 -16.84 24.74 -16.39
CA LYS A 303 -17.36 26.05 -16.77
C LYS A 303 -16.86 26.37 -18.19
N PRO A 304 -17.75 26.74 -19.13
CA PRO A 304 -17.31 27.16 -20.45
C PRO A 304 -16.36 28.35 -20.40
N ASN A 305 -15.29 28.29 -21.19
CA ASN A 305 -14.50 29.50 -21.46
C ASN A 305 -15.31 30.37 -22.42
N SER A 306 -15.60 31.59 -22.00
CA SER A 306 -16.33 32.56 -22.80
C SER A 306 -15.51 33.80 -23.12
N ASP A 307 -14.25 33.84 -22.71
CA ASP A 307 -13.37 34.99 -22.86
C ASP A 307 -12.67 34.90 -24.21
N VAL A 308 -12.89 35.91 -25.07
CA VAL A 308 -12.08 36.17 -26.26
C VAL A 308 -11.77 37.65 -26.37
N PRO A 309 -10.63 38.02 -26.98
CA PRO A 309 -10.32 39.40 -27.34
C PRO A 309 -11.43 40.05 -28.19
N ALA A 310 -11.44 41.38 -28.27
CA ALA A 310 -12.34 42.09 -29.16
C ALA A 310 -12.17 41.62 -30.63
N ALA A 311 -13.27 41.64 -31.39
CA ALA A 311 -13.22 41.26 -32.80
C ALA A 311 -12.32 42.22 -33.58
N THR A 312 -11.50 41.68 -34.49
CA THR A 312 -10.59 42.48 -35.33
C THR A 312 -10.80 42.26 -36.82
N LEU A 313 -11.71 41.38 -37.23
CA LEU A 313 -11.95 40.96 -38.61
C LEU A 313 -13.39 41.28 -39.04
N GLY A 314 -13.59 41.48 -40.35
CA GLY A 314 -14.91 41.73 -40.96
C GLY A 314 -15.40 43.18 -40.90
N GLN A 315 -16.62 43.41 -41.39
CA GLN A 315 -17.33 44.70 -41.36
C GLN A 315 -18.82 44.48 -41.02
N ALA A 316 -19.40 45.33 -40.17
CA ALA A 316 -20.83 45.25 -39.81
C ALA A 316 -21.77 45.59 -40.97
N SER A 317 -21.25 46.25 -42.02
CA SER A 317 -22.02 46.71 -43.16
C SER A 317 -22.84 45.60 -43.83
N GLY A 318 -24.16 45.74 -43.80
CA GLY A 318 -25.09 44.87 -44.50
C GLY A 318 -25.43 43.57 -43.76
N ILE A 319 -24.87 43.34 -42.58
CA ILE A 319 -25.26 42.23 -41.71
C ILE A 319 -26.59 42.58 -41.04
N THR A 320 -27.56 41.68 -41.13
CA THR A 320 -28.86 41.79 -40.44
C THR A 320 -28.95 40.79 -39.29
N VAL A 321 -29.93 40.98 -38.39
CA VAL A 321 -30.21 39.98 -37.34
C VAL A 321 -30.59 38.62 -37.92
N ALA A 322 -31.24 38.59 -39.09
CA ALA A 322 -31.54 37.36 -39.80
C ALA A 322 -30.26 36.64 -40.23
N ASP A 323 -29.24 37.37 -40.70
CA ASP A 323 -27.94 36.79 -41.07
C ASP A 323 -27.19 36.26 -39.85
N ILE A 324 -27.22 36.99 -38.73
CA ILE A 324 -26.62 36.56 -37.45
C ILE A 324 -27.28 35.28 -36.96
N SER A 325 -28.61 35.26 -36.92
CA SER A 325 -29.40 34.13 -36.42
C SER A 325 -29.29 32.90 -37.34
N SER A 326 -29.20 33.12 -38.65
CA SER A 326 -28.89 32.07 -39.62
C SER A 326 -27.47 31.55 -39.42
N SER A 327 -26.48 32.41 -39.21
CA SER A 327 -25.09 32.02 -38.99
C SER A 327 -24.91 31.22 -37.69
N LEU A 328 -25.60 31.58 -36.62
CA LEU A 328 -25.63 30.80 -35.38
C LEU A 328 -26.27 29.43 -35.60
N THR A 329 -27.43 29.40 -36.29
CA THR A 329 -28.16 28.16 -36.57
C THR A 329 -27.33 27.21 -37.44
N THR A 330 -26.83 27.70 -38.57
CA THR A 330 -26.02 26.91 -39.49
C THR A 330 -24.69 26.54 -38.85
N GLY A 331 -23.97 27.48 -38.26
CA GLY A 331 -22.64 27.23 -37.69
C GLY A 331 -22.66 26.23 -36.54
N PHE A 332 -23.61 26.35 -35.60
CA PHE A 332 -23.73 25.38 -34.52
C PHE A 332 -24.18 23.99 -35.02
N ASN A 333 -25.12 23.94 -35.96
CA ASN A 333 -25.56 22.65 -36.50
C ASN A 333 -24.46 21.99 -37.37
N THR A 334 -23.63 22.76 -38.06
CA THR A 334 -22.41 22.27 -38.73
C THR A 334 -21.39 21.74 -37.73
N LEU A 335 -21.11 22.46 -36.63
CA LEU A 335 -20.29 21.93 -35.54
C LEU A 335 -20.80 20.56 -35.05
N ARG A 336 -22.11 20.47 -34.84
CA ARG A 336 -22.76 19.24 -34.38
C ARG A 336 -22.65 18.12 -35.40
N ASP A 337 -23.01 18.38 -36.65
CA ASP A 337 -23.21 17.35 -37.67
C ASP A 337 -21.88 16.89 -38.29
N ASP A 338 -20.89 17.78 -38.39
CA ASP A 338 -19.66 17.51 -39.14
C ASP A 338 -18.44 17.27 -38.23
N TYR A 339 -18.42 17.75 -36.98
CA TYR A 339 -17.20 17.75 -36.14
C TYR A 339 -17.32 17.05 -34.78
N LEU A 340 -18.51 16.61 -34.34
CA LEU A 340 -18.61 15.88 -33.07
C LEU A 340 -17.87 14.53 -33.11
N ASP A 341 -17.88 13.86 -34.26
CA ASP A 341 -17.13 12.62 -34.47
C ASP A 341 -15.61 12.88 -34.38
N ASP A 342 -15.14 14.05 -34.83
CA ASP A 342 -13.73 14.43 -34.69
C ASP A 342 -13.36 14.67 -33.22
N PHE A 343 -14.21 15.34 -32.43
CA PHE A 343 -13.99 15.44 -30.98
C PHE A 343 -13.94 14.06 -30.32
N ALA A 344 -14.83 13.15 -30.69
CA ALA A 344 -14.83 11.78 -30.18
C ALA A 344 -13.55 11.01 -30.61
N ALA A 345 -13.11 11.15 -31.85
CA ALA A 345 -11.88 10.55 -32.37
C ALA A 345 -10.63 11.11 -31.67
N GLN A 346 -10.63 12.40 -31.33
CA GLN A 346 -9.58 13.03 -30.53
C GLN A 346 -9.68 12.69 -29.02
N LEU A 347 -10.75 12.07 -28.54
CA LEU A 347 -10.76 11.47 -27.21
C LEU A 347 -10.30 10.01 -27.25
N ASN A 348 -10.38 9.37 -28.42
CA ASN A 348 -10.16 7.96 -28.57
C ASN A 348 -8.67 7.58 -28.41
N LEU A 349 -8.43 6.49 -27.69
CA LEU A 349 -7.11 5.87 -27.57
C LEU A 349 -7.07 4.64 -28.47
N PRO A 350 -5.97 4.35 -29.19
CA PRO A 350 -5.88 3.23 -30.13
C PRO A 350 -6.25 1.87 -29.51
N ASP A 351 -6.67 0.90 -30.32
CA ASP A 351 -6.92 -0.47 -29.84
C ASP A 351 -5.72 -1.04 -29.08
N GLY A 352 -6.00 -1.70 -27.94
CA GLY A 352 -4.97 -2.26 -27.05
C GLY A 352 -4.12 -1.24 -26.29
N SER A 353 -4.43 0.06 -26.39
CA SER A 353 -3.74 1.11 -25.63
C SER A 353 -4.18 1.17 -24.17
N LEU A 354 -5.43 0.80 -23.88
CA LEU A 354 -5.97 0.66 -22.53
C LEU A 354 -5.55 -0.71 -21.97
N PRO A 355 -4.86 -0.77 -20.83
CA PRO A 355 -4.55 -2.05 -20.20
C PRO A 355 -5.86 -2.78 -19.89
N LEU A 356 -5.85 -4.10 -20.08
CA LEU A 356 -6.91 -5.02 -19.63
C LEU A 356 -8.23 -4.97 -20.42
N VAL A 357 -8.34 -4.06 -21.39
CA VAL A 357 -9.52 -3.89 -22.25
C VAL A 357 -9.05 -3.84 -23.70
N ASP A 358 -9.48 -4.78 -24.55
CA ASP A 358 -9.02 -4.81 -25.95
C ASP A 358 -9.69 -3.72 -26.83
N ALA A 359 -10.80 -3.14 -26.39
CA ALA A 359 -11.52 -2.11 -27.14
C ALA A 359 -10.86 -0.74 -26.99
N ASP A 360 -10.83 0.04 -28.08
CA ASP A 360 -10.59 1.48 -28.02
C ASP A 360 -11.62 2.19 -27.12
N LEU A 361 -11.22 3.34 -26.56
CA LEU A 361 -12.04 4.08 -25.61
C LEU A 361 -13.36 4.58 -26.22
N GLY A 362 -13.33 4.98 -27.49
CA GLY A 362 -14.47 5.46 -28.25
C GLY A 362 -15.54 4.39 -28.40
N SER A 363 -15.17 3.19 -28.83
CA SER A 363 -16.04 2.02 -28.93
C SER A 363 -16.55 1.56 -27.58
N LEU A 364 -15.68 1.55 -26.55
CA LEU A 364 -16.06 1.18 -25.19
C LEU A 364 -17.20 2.07 -24.68
N LEU A 365 -17.10 3.37 -24.91
CA LEU A 365 -18.07 4.34 -24.43
C LEU A 365 -19.23 4.58 -25.42
N GLN A 366 -19.07 4.28 -26.72
CA GLN A 366 -19.96 4.73 -27.80
C GLN A 366 -20.06 6.26 -27.81
N LEU A 367 -18.90 6.93 -27.80
CA LEU A 367 -18.81 8.39 -27.65
C LEU A 367 -19.54 9.15 -28.74
N ASP A 368 -19.43 8.68 -29.98
CA ASP A 368 -20.10 9.21 -31.17
C ASP A 368 -21.63 9.28 -30.96
N VAL A 369 -22.23 8.16 -30.60
CA VAL A 369 -23.68 8.06 -30.36
C VAL A 369 -24.06 8.90 -29.14
N ALA A 370 -23.29 8.81 -28.05
CA ALA A 370 -23.62 9.51 -26.81
C ALA A 370 -23.55 11.05 -26.95
N LEU A 371 -22.58 11.58 -27.71
CA LEU A 371 -22.46 13.01 -28.00
C LEU A 371 -23.58 13.48 -28.94
N ALA A 372 -23.83 12.74 -30.03
CA ALA A 372 -24.88 13.07 -30.98
C ALA A 372 -26.29 13.08 -30.34
N ASP A 373 -26.58 12.12 -29.46
CA ASP A 373 -27.86 12.06 -28.74
C ASP A 373 -28.01 13.19 -27.70
N ALA A 374 -26.92 13.62 -27.07
CA ALA A 374 -26.95 14.66 -26.03
C ALA A 374 -27.05 16.09 -26.59
N ILE A 375 -26.54 16.34 -27.80
CA ILE A 375 -26.41 17.67 -28.38
C ILE A 375 -27.47 17.86 -29.48
N SER A 376 -28.61 18.45 -29.12
CA SER A 376 -29.67 18.76 -30.09
C SER A 376 -29.31 19.93 -31.00
N SER A 377 -29.84 19.93 -32.24
CA SER A 377 -29.76 21.09 -33.14
C SER A 377 -30.43 22.29 -32.51
N ILE A 378 -29.95 23.48 -32.85
CA ILE A 378 -30.65 24.73 -32.59
C ILE A 378 -31.34 25.21 -33.86
N ASN A 379 -32.43 25.96 -33.68
CA ASN A 379 -33.04 26.73 -34.75
C ASN A 379 -33.48 28.08 -34.20
N ILE A 380 -32.73 29.11 -34.53
CA ILE A 380 -33.05 30.49 -34.15
C ILE A 380 -33.19 31.41 -35.36
N SER A 381 -33.20 30.86 -36.58
CA SER A 381 -33.19 31.62 -37.83
C SER A 381 -34.43 32.50 -38.03
N GLY A 382 -35.45 32.38 -37.17
CA GLY A 382 -36.67 33.19 -37.19
C GLY A 382 -36.64 34.43 -36.29
N ALA A 383 -35.54 34.74 -35.58
CA ALA A 383 -35.44 35.93 -34.75
C ALA A 383 -35.45 37.23 -35.58
N ALA A 384 -36.32 38.17 -35.22
CA ALA A 384 -36.45 39.45 -35.92
C ALA A 384 -35.54 40.56 -35.37
N ASN A 385 -35.04 40.40 -34.14
CA ASN A 385 -34.20 41.36 -33.42
C ASN A 385 -33.23 40.63 -32.44
N MET A 386 -32.22 41.33 -31.91
CA MET A 386 -31.20 40.73 -31.03
C MET A 386 -31.79 40.25 -29.70
N SER A 387 -32.84 40.92 -29.21
CA SER A 387 -33.57 40.47 -28.01
C SER A 387 -34.24 39.11 -28.23
N GLU A 388 -34.84 38.87 -29.40
CA GLU A 388 -35.44 37.59 -29.76
C GLU A 388 -34.37 36.50 -29.96
N ALA A 389 -33.25 36.82 -30.60
CA ALA A 389 -32.15 35.88 -30.80
C ALA A 389 -31.57 35.38 -29.45
N THR A 390 -31.31 36.31 -28.52
CA THR A 390 -30.82 35.96 -27.17
C THR A 390 -31.86 35.19 -26.36
N GLN A 391 -33.15 35.52 -26.47
CA GLN A 391 -34.23 34.76 -25.84
C GLN A 391 -34.31 33.33 -26.38
N GLN A 392 -34.18 33.14 -27.70
CA GLN A 392 -34.23 31.81 -28.31
C GLN A 392 -33.01 30.96 -27.93
N LEU A 393 -31.81 31.53 -27.88
CA LEU A 393 -30.62 30.84 -27.36
C LEU A 393 -30.78 30.45 -25.88
N THR A 394 -31.30 31.35 -25.05
CA THR A 394 -31.58 31.06 -23.64
C THR A 394 -32.61 29.94 -23.50
N THR A 395 -33.65 29.94 -24.34
CA THR A 395 -34.67 28.88 -24.39
C THR A 395 -34.08 27.54 -24.83
N ALA A 396 -33.09 27.55 -25.72
CA ALA A 396 -32.32 26.38 -26.11
C ALA A 396 -31.33 25.93 -25.02
N GLY A 397 -31.20 26.65 -23.90
CA GLY A 397 -30.38 26.28 -22.74
C GLY A 397 -28.98 26.89 -22.73
N PHE A 398 -28.70 27.89 -23.58
CA PHE A 398 -27.42 28.58 -23.59
C PHE A 398 -27.38 29.73 -22.59
N THR A 399 -26.21 29.95 -22.00
CA THR A 399 -25.88 31.15 -21.24
C THR A 399 -25.28 32.19 -22.17
N ILE A 400 -25.80 33.42 -22.12
CA ILE A 400 -25.29 34.53 -22.95
C ILE A 400 -24.23 35.28 -22.16
N SER A 401 -22.99 35.27 -22.66
CA SER A 401 -21.87 36.01 -22.05
C SER A 401 -21.70 37.40 -22.66
N HIS A 402 -22.11 37.59 -23.91
CA HIS A 402 -22.10 38.87 -24.61
C HIS A 402 -23.24 38.92 -25.63
N ALA A 403 -23.92 40.05 -25.73
CA ALA A 403 -24.87 40.32 -26.80
C ALA A 403 -25.07 41.83 -26.94
N LEU A 404 -25.10 42.33 -28.17
CA LEU A 404 -25.52 43.70 -28.44
C LEU A 404 -27.02 43.84 -28.20
N THR A 405 -27.44 44.97 -27.65
CA THR A 405 -28.85 45.38 -27.66
C THR A 405 -29.27 45.77 -29.08
N ASP A 406 -30.57 45.81 -29.34
CA ASP A 406 -31.09 46.27 -30.64
C ASP A 406 -30.61 47.68 -30.99
N GLU A 407 -30.56 48.58 -30.00
CA GLU A 407 -30.05 49.94 -30.18
C GLU A 407 -28.55 49.94 -30.53
N GLN A 408 -27.74 49.17 -29.78
CA GLN A 408 -26.29 49.05 -30.04
C GLN A 408 -26.03 48.48 -31.44
N PHE A 409 -26.75 47.43 -31.84
CA PHE A 409 -26.62 46.83 -33.16
C PHE A 409 -26.95 47.83 -34.28
N THR A 410 -28.05 48.57 -34.17
CA THR A 410 -28.41 49.61 -35.17
C THR A 410 -27.45 50.80 -35.20
N GLY A 411 -26.70 51.02 -34.11
CA GLY A 411 -25.75 52.12 -33.95
C GLY A 411 -24.29 51.77 -34.31
N LEU A 412 -23.99 50.52 -34.67
CA LEU A 412 -22.64 50.10 -35.06
C LEU A 412 -22.15 50.85 -36.32
N ASP A 413 -20.89 51.26 -36.32
CA ASP A 413 -20.25 51.78 -37.54
C ASP A 413 -20.16 50.64 -38.57
N PRO A 414 -20.68 50.81 -39.80
CA PRO A 414 -20.62 49.78 -40.83
C PRO A 414 -19.21 49.24 -41.13
N ALA A 415 -18.16 50.01 -40.83
CA ALA A 415 -16.76 49.61 -41.04
C ALA A 415 -16.09 48.98 -39.80
N GLU A 416 -16.75 48.98 -38.64
CA GLU A 416 -16.18 48.48 -37.39
C GLU A 416 -16.37 46.96 -37.25
N PRO A 417 -15.30 46.21 -36.94
CA PRO A 417 -15.40 44.83 -36.48
C PRO A 417 -16.13 44.74 -35.14
N ALA A 418 -17.09 43.82 -35.00
CA ALA A 418 -17.91 43.72 -33.79
C ALA A 418 -18.36 42.29 -33.50
N ASP A 419 -18.30 41.88 -32.23
CA ASP A 419 -19.00 40.71 -31.73
C ASP A 419 -20.48 41.03 -31.54
N PHE A 420 -21.36 40.30 -32.22
CA PHE A 420 -22.80 40.53 -32.11
C PHE A 420 -23.40 39.78 -30.91
N VAL A 421 -23.04 38.51 -30.76
CA VAL A 421 -23.54 37.64 -29.68
C VAL A 421 -22.56 36.51 -29.42
N ARG A 422 -22.44 36.14 -28.14
CA ARG A 422 -21.64 35.03 -27.65
C ARG A 422 -22.45 34.24 -26.63
N ALA A 423 -22.49 32.93 -26.83
CA ALA A 423 -23.29 32.01 -26.05
C ALA A 423 -22.45 30.79 -25.68
N SER A 424 -22.76 30.19 -24.53
CA SER A 424 -22.03 29.03 -24.03
C SER A 424 -22.95 28.02 -23.38
N ARG A 425 -22.59 26.74 -23.44
CA ARG A 425 -23.29 25.66 -22.75
C ARG A 425 -22.34 24.50 -22.43
N THR A 426 -22.58 23.86 -21.29
CA THR A 426 -22.00 22.57 -20.94
C THR A 426 -23.09 21.51 -21.02
N TYR A 427 -22.85 20.48 -21.83
CA TYR A 427 -23.67 19.28 -21.94
C TYR A 427 -23.06 18.22 -21.02
N SER A 428 -23.83 17.76 -20.05
CA SER A 428 -23.50 16.54 -19.29
C SER A 428 -24.18 15.38 -19.98
N LEU A 429 -23.41 14.40 -20.43
CA LEU A 429 -23.97 13.18 -20.99
C LEU A 429 -24.56 12.35 -19.83
N ALA A 430 -25.51 11.48 -20.15
CA ALA A 430 -25.97 10.49 -19.18
C ALA A 430 -24.78 9.59 -18.80
N ARG A 431 -24.60 9.37 -17.49
CA ARG A 431 -23.53 8.50 -17.00
C ARG A 431 -23.59 7.15 -17.71
N ILE A 432 -22.48 6.79 -18.35
CA ILE A 432 -22.36 5.52 -19.06
C ILE A 432 -22.01 4.45 -18.03
N LEU A 433 -22.84 3.43 -17.95
CA LEU A 433 -22.61 2.23 -17.13
C LEU A 433 -22.61 1.02 -18.04
N LYS A 434 -21.44 0.39 -18.22
CA LYS A 434 -21.27 -0.81 -19.04
C LYS A 434 -20.47 -1.86 -18.29
N SER A 435 -20.47 -3.07 -18.81
CA SER A 435 -19.55 -4.13 -18.39
C SER A 435 -18.79 -4.63 -19.62
N THR A 436 -17.50 -4.85 -19.48
CA THR A 436 -16.65 -5.51 -20.48
C THR A 436 -15.91 -6.67 -19.85
N ALA A 437 -15.62 -7.71 -20.62
CA ALA A 437 -14.71 -8.75 -20.16
C ALA A 437 -13.28 -8.18 -20.08
N MET A 438 -12.53 -8.60 -19.07
CA MET A 438 -11.08 -8.41 -19.06
C MET A 438 -10.47 -9.24 -20.19
N THR A 439 -9.43 -8.71 -20.85
CA THR A 439 -8.75 -9.39 -21.95
C THR A 439 -7.37 -9.89 -21.54
N GLN A 440 -7.02 -11.09 -22.01
CA GLN A 440 -5.76 -11.75 -21.64
C GLN A 440 -4.54 -11.08 -22.30
N ASN A 441 -4.72 -10.41 -23.44
CA ASN A 441 -3.62 -9.78 -24.19
C ASN A 441 -2.80 -8.78 -23.35
N GLY A 442 -3.48 -8.00 -22.50
CA GLY A 442 -2.82 -7.05 -21.59
C GLY A 442 -2.00 -7.74 -20.49
N LEU A 443 -2.38 -8.96 -20.10
CA LEU A 443 -1.72 -9.76 -19.08
C LEU A 443 -0.54 -10.55 -19.64
N ASP A 444 -0.65 -11.08 -20.86
CA ASP A 444 0.43 -11.82 -21.51
C ASP A 444 1.67 -10.93 -21.75
N ALA A 445 1.48 -9.61 -21.80
CA ALA A 445 2.56 -8.63 -21.83
C ALA A 445 3.31 -8.50 -20.48
N ILE A 446 2.71 -8.95 -19.38
CA ILE A 446 3.31 -8.99 -18.05
C ILE A 446 4.05 -10.33 -17.91
N GLY A 447 5.36 -10.32 -18.21
CA GLY A 447 6.18 -11.55 -18.20
C GLY A 447 6.06 -12.38 -16.92
N ASP A 448 5.90 -11.72 -15.77
CA ASP A 448 5.72 -12.34 -14.45
C ASP A 448 4.42 -13.16 -14.32
N LEU A 449 3.38 -12.82 -15.09
CA LEU A 449 2.06 -13.46 -15.06
C LEU A 449 1.81 -14.35 -16.28
N ALA A 450 2.84 -14.60 -17.10
CA ALA A 450 2.71 -15.45 -18.27
C ALA A 450 2.14 -16.83 -17.91
N GLY A 451 1.05 -17.23 -18.57
CA GLY A 451 0.36 -18.50 -18.32
C GLY A 451 -0.71 -18.46 -17.23
N VAL A 452 -0.88 -17.32 -16.53
CA VAL A 452 -2.01 -17.12 -15.63
C VAL A 452 -3.22 -16.64 -16.43
N ASN A 453 -4.21 -17.51 -16.58
CA ASN A 453 -5.50 -17.16 -17.20
C ASN A 453 -6.41 -16.49 -16.18
N LEU A 454 -6.37 -15.16 -16.11
CA LEU A 454 -7.29 -14.39 -15.29
C LEU A 454 -8.65 -14.28 -15.98
N ASP A 455 -9.72 -14.47 -15.23
CA ASP A 455 -11.09 -14.19 -15.64
C ASP A 455 -11.67 -13.08 -14.76
N GLY A 456 -12.47 -12.21 -15.37
CA GLY A 456 -13.04 -11.05 -14.70
C GLY A 456 -13.97 -10.26 -15.61
N GLN A 457 -15.01 -9.70 -15.01
CA GLN A 457 -15.85 -8.68 -15.62
C GLN A 457 -15.48 -7.33 -15.03
N LEU A 458 -15.17 -6.38 -15.91
CA LEU A 458 -14.83 -5.01 -15.59
C LEU A 458 -16.06 -4.13 -15.81
N ASP A 459 -16.45 -3.38 -14.79
CA ASP A 459 -17.46 -2.34 -14.91
C ASP A 459 -16.82 -1.06 -15.41
N VAL A 460 -17.47 -0.43 -16.37
CA VAL A 460 -17.09 0.85 -16.94
C VAL A 460 -18.10 1.89 -16.47
N MET A 461 -17.60 2.92 -15.80
CA MET A 461 -18.33 4.12 -15.45
C MET A 461 -17.67 5.31 -16.14
N ALA A 462 -18.43 6.11 -16.89
CA ALA A 462 -17.91 7.33 -17.47
C ALA A 462 -18.87 8.50 -17.30
N ASP A 463 -18.30 9.62 -16.85
CA ASP A 463 -18.92 10.93 -16.86
C ASP A 463 -18.25 11.76 -17.96
N ILE A 464 -19.03 12.27 -18.91
CA ILE A 464 -18.54 12.99 -20.08
C ILE A 464 -19.25 14.33 -20.15
N TYR A 465 -18.44 15.37 -20.34
CA TYR A 465 -18.90 16.73 -20.53
C TYR A 465 -18.44 17.24 -21.89
N PHE A 466 -19.37 17.79 -22.66
CA PHE A 466 -19.03 18.59 -23.83
C PHE A 466 -19.34 20.04 -23.53
N THR A 467 -18.33 20.88 -23.61
CA THR A 467 -18.45 22.31 -23.37
C THR A 467 -18.23 23.04 -24.66
N VAL A 468 -19.11 23.98 -24.97
CA VAL A 468 -19.01 24.79 -26.18
C VAL A 468 -19.34 26.24 -25.86
N SER A 469 -18.51 27.13 -26.36
CA SER A 469 -18.80 28.55 -26.45
C SER A 469 -18.58 29.00 -27.88
N PHE A 470 -19.55 29.73 -28.42
CA PHE A 470 -19.53 30.19 -29.79
C PHE A 470 -20.16 31.58 -29.88
N GLY A 471 -19.94 32.23 -31.02
CA GLY A 471 -20.56 33.51 -31.31
C GLY A 471 -20.67 33.76 -32.80
N VAL A 472 -21.22 34.91 -33.13
CA VAL A 472 -21.12 35.48 -34.47
C VAL A 472 -20.59 36.90 -34.34
N ASP A 473 -19.57 37.20 -35.12
CA ASP A 473 -19.06 38.54 -35.30
C ASP A 473 -19.16 38.96 -36.77
N THR A 474 -18.52 40.07 -37.10
CA THR A 474 -18.47 40.64 -38.43
C THR A 474 -17.81 39.76 -39.51
N ASP A 475 -17.12 38.69 -39.14
CA ASP A 475 -16.54 37.69 -40.06
C ASP A 475 -17.32 36.36 -40.04
N GLY A 476 -18.41 36.28 -39.28
CA GLY A 476 -19.32 35.15 -39.25
C GLY A 476 -19.25 34.34 -37.96
N PHE A 477 -19.62 33.06 -38.05
CA PHE A 477 -19.63 32.14 -36.90
C PHE A 477 -18.21 31.82 -36.42
N TYR A 478 -18.03 31.72 -35.11
CA TYR A 478 -16.79 31.27 -34.49
C TYR A 478 -17.02 30.46 -33.22
N LEU A 479 -16.02 29.67 -32.86
CA LEU A 479 -15.86 28.99 -31.57
C LEU A 479 -14.81 29.72 -30.73
N VAL A 480 -14.94 29.58 -29.42
CA VAL A 480 -14.01 30.12 -28.43
C VAL A 480 -13.04 29.01 -27.98
N PRO A 481 -11.72 29.23 -27.96
CA PRO A 481 -10.73 28.25 -27.51
C PRO A 481 -10.91 27.89 -26.03
N GLY A 482 -10.34 26.75 -25.61
CA GLY A 482 -10.44 26.22 -24.24
C GLY A 482 -11.73 25.45 -23.94
N ASN A 483 -12.64 25.33 -24.92
CA ASN A 483 -13.84 24.50 -24.84
C ASN A 483 -13.63 23.19 -25.61
N GLY A 484 -14.37 22.13 -25.27
CA GLY A 484 -14.31 20.84 -25.96
C GLY A 484 -14.86 19.70 -25.14
N VAL A 485 -14.25 18.50 -25.22
CA VAL A 485 -14.70 17.31 -24.50
C VAL A 485 -13.79 17.04 -23.31
N LEU A 486 -14.39 16.82 -22.14
CA LEU A 486 -13.73 16.28 -20.97
C LEU A 486 -14.44 14.99 -20.59
N ALA A 487 -13.69 13.90 -20.41
CA ALA A 487 -14.24 12.68 -19.84
C ALA A 487 -13.49 12.27 -18.57
N SER A 488 -14.22 11.61 -17.68
CA SER A 488 -13.69 10.90 -16.53
C SER A 488 -14.20 9.47 -16.60
N VAL A 489 -13.31 8.53 -16.84
CA VAL A 489 -13.62 7.13 -17.07
C VAL A 489 -12.96 6.32 -15.97
N ALA A 490 -13.77 5.54 -15.27
CA ALA A 490 -13.34 4.55 -14.29
C ALA A 490 -13.77 3.18 -14.79
N VAL A 491 -12.80 2.29 -14.97
CA VAL A 491 -13.00 0.88 -15.22
C VAL A 491 -12.52 0.11 -13.99
N GLY A 492 -13.30 -0.83 -13.49
CA GLY A 492 -12.94 -1.58 -12.29
C GLY A 492 -13.64 -2.92 -12.21
N GLY A 493 -12.95 -3.95 -11.74
CA GLY A 493 -13.54 -5.28 -11.63
C GLY A 493 -12.76 -6.22 -10.72
N ASN A 494 -13.42 -7.32 -10.36
CA ASN A 494 -12.79 -8.43 -9.65
C ASN A 494 -12.18 -9.40 -10.67
N LEU A 495 -11.01 -9.92 -10.33
CA LEU A 495 -10.30 -10.93 -11.08
C LEU A 495 -10.20 -12.21 -10.27
N SER A 496 -10.18 -13.34 -10.97
CA SER A 496 -9.88 -14.64 -10.38
C SER A 496 -9.16 -15.54 -11.36
N ALA A 497 -8.28 -16.40 -10.84
CA ALA A 497 -7.62 -17.46 -11.59
C ALA A 497 -7.25 -18.64 -10.67
N SER A 498 -6.72 -19.69 -11.28
CA SER A 498 -6.01 -20.77 -10.60
C SER A 498 -4.67 -21.00 -11.30
N ALA A 499 -3.59 -21.10 -10.53
CA ALA A 499 -2.26 -21.43 -11.05
C ALA A 499 -1.51 -22.30 -10.04
N GLY A 500 -0.75 -23.30 -10.52
CA GLY A 500 0.02 -24.23 -9.68
C GLY A 500 -0.75 -24.89 -8.54
N GLY A 501 -2.07 -25.08 -8.66
CA GLY A 501 -2.91 -25.65 -7.59
C GLY A 501 -3.33 -24.67 -6.48
N GLY A 502 -2.95 -23.39 -6.57
CA GLY A 502 -3.44 -22.31 -5.72
C GLY A 502 -4.59 -21.54 -6.35
N THR A 503 -5.16 -20.63 -5.56
CA THR A 503 -6.15 -19.65 -6.02
C THR A 503 -5.52 -18.27 -6.14
N ILE A 504 -5.95 -17.53 -7.15
CA ILE A 504 -5.56 -16.15 -7.38
C ILE A 504 -6.85 -15.34 -7.37
N SER A 505 -6.90 -14.28 -6.59
CA SER A 505 -7.99 -13.31 -6.61
C SER A 505 -7.42 -11.91 -6.62
N GLY A 506 -8.16 -10.93 -7.12
CA GLY A 506 -7.62 -9.59 -7.22
C GLY A 506 -8.60 -8.60 -7.78
N ASN A 507 -8.12 -7.38 -7.99
CA ASN A 507 -8.87 -6.32 -8.66
C ASN A 507 -8.06 -5.77 -9.83
N ALA A 508 -8.77 -5.44 -10.91
CA ALA A 508 -8.28 -4.60 -11.97
C ALA A 508 -8.93 -3.23 -11.85
N ALA A 509 -8.17 -2.17 -12.11
CA ALA A 509 -8.73 -0.84 -12.24
C ALA A 509 -7.99 -0.01 -13.29
N VAL A 510 -8.73 0.81 -14.02
CA VAL A 510 -8.22 1.80 -14.97
C VAL A 510 -8.98 3.10 -14.70
N GLY A 511 -8.28 4.17 -14.37
CA GLY A 511 -8.84 5.52 -14.29
C GLY A 511 -8.21 6.38 -15.37
N VAL A 512 -9.00 6.91 -16.29
CA VAL A 512 -8.51 7.84 -17.33
C VAL A 512 -9.37 9.10 -17.38
N SER A 513 -8.71 10.24 -17.55
CA SER A 513 -9.34 11.54 -17.75
C SER A 513 -8.77 12.18 -19.01
N PRO A 514 -9.24 11.77 -20.20
CA PRO A 514 -8.89 12.41 -21.44
C PRO A 514 -9.64 13.74 -21.59
N GLU A 515 -8.96 14.70 -22.20
CA GLU A 515 -9.51 16.02 -22.50
C GLU A 515 -9.07 16.44 -23.91
N VAL A 516 -9.99 17.05 -24.63
CA VAL A 516 -9.76 17.71 -25.91
C VAL A 516 -10.24 19.14 -25.80
N ARG A 517 -9.33 20.10 -25.92
CA ARG A 517 -9.64 21.53 -25.91
C ARG A 517 -9.37 22.13 -27.27
N LEU A 518 -10.28 22.95 -27.75
CA LEU A 518 -10.05 23.79 -28.92
C LEU A 518 -8.92 24.79 -28.63
N THR A 519 -8.02 24.97 -29.60
CA THR A 519 -6.95 25.98 -29.56
C THR A 519 -6.92 26.76 -30.85
N THR A 520 -6.28 27.94 -30.83
CA THR A 520 -6.14 28.78 -32.01
C THR A 520 -4.82 29.53 -31.98
N ASN A 521 -4.23 29.70 -33.16
CA ASN A 521 -3.11 30.60 -33.39
C ASN A 521 -3.56 31.95 -33.95
N HIS A 522 -4.87 32.16 -34.17
CA HIS A 522 -5.40 33.42 -34.64
C HIS A 522 -5.24 34.49 -33.57
N ALA A 523 -4.75 35.66 -33.99
CA ALA A 523 -4.46 36.77 -33.10
C ALA A 523 -5.73 37.34 -32.43
N ASP A 524 -6.90 37.12 -33.01
CA ASP A 524 -8.19 37.53 -32.47
C ASP A 524 -8.78 36.51 -31.46
N GLY A 525 -8.11 35.37 -31.26
CA GLY A 525 -8.53 34.34 -30.31
C GLY A 525 -9.80 33.59 -30.71
N ARG A 526 -10.20 33.59 -31.99
CA ARG A 526 -11.38 32.89 -32.51
C ARG A 526 -10.97 31.67 -33.34
N ILE A 527 -11.90 30.72 -33.48
CA ILE A 527 -11.77 29.56 -34.36
C ILE A 527 -12.97 29.56 -35.29
N ARG A 528 -12.75 29.70 -36.59
CA ARG A 528 -13.80 29.62 -37.60
C ARG A 528 -13.97 28.17 -38.03
N LEU A 529 -15.15 27.82 -38.52
CA LEU A 529 -15.39 26.47 -39.05
C LEU A 529 -14.45 26.14 -40.21
N ALA A 530 -14.05 27.12 -41.02
CA ALA A 530 -13.07 26.94 -42.08
C ALA A 530 -11.66 26.57 -41.58
N ASP A 531 -11.33 26.90 -40.32
CA ASP A 531 -10.06 26.52 -39.70
C ASP A 531 -10.06 25.04 -39.24
N LEU A 532 -11.23 24.40 -39.23
CA LEU A 532 -11.41 23.00 -38.86
C LEU A 532 -11.51 22.06 -40.08
N VAL A 533 -11.65 22.60 -41.30
CA VAL A 533 -11.77 21.82 -42.53
C VAL A 533 -10.40 21.39 -43.04
N ASP A 534 -10.28 20.14 -43.51
CA ASP A 534 -9.10 19.59 -44.21
C ASP A 534 -8.86 20.19 -45.63
N ASP A 535 -8.95 21.52 -45.81
CA ASP A 535 -8.69 22.20 -47.09
C ASP A 535 -8.49 23.72 -46.87
N PRO A 536 -7.27 24.31 -46.99
CA PRO A 536 -6.06 23.89 -47.73
C PRO A 536 -5.03 23.09 -46.87
N PRO A 537 -3.95 22.51 -47.42
CA PRO A 537 -3.30 21.28 -46.91
C PRO A 537 -2.49 21.38 -45.59
N ASN A 538 -2.67 22.44 -44.81
CA ASN A 538 -1.80 22.75 -43.67
C ASN A 538 -2.52 22.86 -42.32
N GLN A 539 -3.83 22.61 -42.23
CA GLN A 539 -4.54 22.61 -40.96
C GLN A 539 -5.63 21.53 -40.97
N THR A 540 -5.54 20.60 -40.03
CA THR A 540 -6.53 19.56 -39.76
C THR A 540 -7.23 19.87 -38.44
N PHE A 541 -8.38 19.25 -38.16
CA PHE A 541 -9.02 19.36 -36.84
C PHE A 541 -8.04 19.05 -35.69
N ALA A 542 -7.12 18.10 -35.89
CA ALA A 542 -6.08 17.73 -34.93
C ALA A 542 -5.11 18.89 -34.62
N ASP A 543 -4.89 19.81 -35.56
CA ASP A 543 -4.04 21.00 -35.36
C ASP A 543 -4.77 22.13 -34.61
N ALA A 544 -6.10 22.07 -34.54
CA ALA A 544 -6.96 23.04 -33.85
C ALA A 544 -7.38 22.57 -32.45
N VAL A 545 -6.82 21.46 -31.96
CA VAL A 545 -7.08 20.95 -30.61
C VAL A 545 -5.79 20.66 -29.85
N GLU A 546 -5.87 20.84 -28.54
CA GLU A 546 -4.91 20.32 -27.59
C GLU A 546 -5.54 19.09 -26.92
N ARG A 547 -4.79 17.99 -26.92
CA ARG A 547 -5.18 16.75 -26.24
C ARG A 547 -4.39 16.66 -24.94
N SER A 548 -5.07 16.36 -23.85
CA SER A 548 -4.44 15.95 -22.60
C SER A 548 -5.00 14.60 -22.17
N LEU A 549 -4.16 13.78 -21.57
CA LEU A 549 -4.56 12.49 -21.02
C LEU A 549 -3.85 12.33 -19.67
N SER A 550 -4.64 12.19 -18.62
CA SER A 550 -4.15 11.80 -17.31
C SER A 550 -4.83 10.51 -16.89
N GLY A 551 -4.17 9.74 -16.03
CA GLY A 551 -4.75 8.48 -15.56
C GLY A 551 -3.72 7.48 -15.07
N SER A 552 -4.22 6.35 -14.62
CA SER A 552 -3.42 5.17 -14.27
C SER A 552 -4.25 3.91 -14.42
N ALA A 553 -3.55 2.80 -14.62
CA ALA A 553 -4.15 1.48 -14.53
C ALA A 553 -3.38 0.64 -13.53
N ALA A 554 -4.05 -0.29 -12.88
CA ALA A 554 -3.40 -1.27 -12.02
C ALA A 554 -4.16 -2.60 -11.97
N ILE A 555 -3.41 -3.65 -11.66
CA ILE A 555 -3.92 -4.91 -11.14
C ILE A 555 -3.28 -5.15 -9.79
N ASN A 556 -4.09 -5.52 -8.80
CA ASN A 556 -3.62 -6.05 -7.52
C ASN A 556 -4.08 -7.50 -7.42
N LEU A 557 -3.15 -8.44 -7.28
CA LEU A 557 -3.45 -9.87 -7.12
C LEU A 557 -2.99 -10.38 -5.75
N ASP A 558 -3.82 -11.21 -5.15
CA ASP A 558 -3.53 -12.03 -3.99
C ASP A 558 -3.46 -13.50 -4.41
N PHE A 559 -2.42 -14.18 -3.95
CA PHE A 559 -2.15 -15.58 -4.21
C PHE A 559 -2.35 -16.35 -2.91
N THR A 560 -3.07 -17.48 -2.95
CA THR A 560 -3.27 -18.36 -1.79
C THR A 560 -3.03 -19.82 -2.18
N TYR A 561 -2.12 -20.47 -1.45
CA TYR A 561 -1.77 -21.87 -1.62
C TYR A 561 -1.96 -22.62 -0.31
N THR A 562 -2.86 -23.60 -0.31
CA THR A 562 -3.09 -24.45 0.87
C THR A 562 -2.05 -25.55 0.92
N ILE A 563 -1.33 -25.62 2.03
CA ILE A 563 -0.38 -26.69 2.35
C ILE A 563 -0.95 -27.46 3.52
N ALA A 564 -0.75 -28.78 3.54
CA ALA A 564 -1.23 -29.61 4.64
C ALA A 564 -0.62 -29.16 5.98
N GLU A 565 -1.44 -29.14 7.03
CA GLU A 565 -1.02 -28.94 8.44
C GLU A 565 -0.42 -27.58 8.79
N VAL A 566 -0.43 -26.61 7.86
CA VAL A 566 0.02 -25.24 8.11
C VAL A 566 -1.01 -24.21 7.64
N THR A 567 -0.86 -22.98 8.14
CA THR A 567 -1.58 -21.82 7.61
C THR A 567 -1.33 -21.69 6.11
N PRO A 568 -2.35 -21.34 5.29
CA PRO A 568 -2.17 -21.14 3.85
C PRO A 568 -1.05 -20.15 3.54
N ILE A 569 -0.23 -20.49 2.54
CA ILE A 569 0.82 -19.60 2.05
C ILE A 569 0.18 -18.50 1.22
N ARG A 570 0.44 -17.25 1.58
CA ARG A 570 -0.16 -16.07 0.97
C ARG A 570 0.89 -15.05 0.60
N PHE A 571 0.74 -14.47 -0.57
CA PHE A 571 1.54 -13.34 -1.04
C PHE A 571 0.74 -12.53 -2.05
N GLY A 572 1.17 -11.30 -2.31
CA GLY A 572 0.53 -10.42 -3.28
C GLY A 572 1.43 -10.02 -4.44
N GLY A 573 0.88 -9.25 -5.36
CA GLY A 573 1.62 -8.55 -6.41
C GLY A 573 0.79 -7.41 -6.98
N ASP A 574 1.47 -6.36 -7.43
CA ASP A 574 0.83 -5.24 -8.12
C ASP A 574 1.48 -5.04 -9.48
N TRP A 575 0.68 -4.73 -10.50
CA TRP A 575 1.17 -4.31 -11.80
C TRP A 575 0.48 -3.01 -12.15
N VAL A 576 1.26 -1.98 -12.43
CA VAL A 576 0.75 -0.61 -12.58
C VAL A 576 1.24 -0.07 -13.92
N TRP A 577 0.37 0.61 -14.64
CA TRP A 577 0.70 1.27 -15.90
C TRP A 577 0.58 2.78 -15.75
N ASP A 578 1.47 3.48 -16.44
CA ASP A 578 1.46 4.93 -16.61
C ASP A 578 0.97 5.31 -17.99
N VAL A 579 0.37 6.50 -18.08
CA VAL A 579 0.13 7.15 -19.36
C VAL A 579 1.48 7.41 -20.03
N LYS A 580 1.60 7.04 -21.31
CA LYS A 580 2.79 7.34 -22.10
C LYS A 580 2.94 8.86 -22.28
N PRO A 581 4.19 9.39 -22.33
CA PRO A 581 4.42 10.81 -22.58
C PRO A 581 3.83 11.34 -23.91
N ASP A 582 3.61 10.46 -24.89
CA ASP A 582 3.00 10.80 -26.18
C ASP A 582 1.47 10.72 -26.18
N LEU A 583 0.86 10.42 -25.02
CA LEU A 583 -0.58 10.29 -24.80
C LEU A 583 -1.25 9.18 -25.64
N THR A 584 -0.48 8.27 -26.25
CA THR A 584 -1.02 7.22 -27.14
C THR A 584 -1.55 6.00 -26.39
N GLY A 585 -1.46 5.96 -25.07
CA GLY A 585 -1.88 4.82 -24.26
C GLY A 585 -1.09 4.67 -22.99
N PHE A 586 -0.93 3.42 -22.56
CA PHE A 586 -0.30 3.06 -21.30
C PHE A 586 0.98 2.24 -21.47
N THR A 587 1.90 2.35 -20.52
CA THR A 587 3.11 1.52 -20.43
C THR A 587 3.26 0.97 -19.02
N LEU A 588 3.70 -0.29 -18.89
CA LEU A 588 3.89 -0.92 -17.60
C LEU A 588 5.08 -0.27 -16.88
N ASP A 589 4.84 0.21 -15.66
CA ASP A 589 5.89 0.70 -14.77
C ASP A 589 6.53 -0.49 -14.05
N THR A 590 7.61 -1.01 -14.62
CA THR A 590 8.30 -2.18 -14.08
C THR A 590 8.92 -1.95 -12.70
N ASP A 591 9.22 -0.71 -12.33
CA ASP A 591 9.82 -0.39 -11.04
C ASP A 591 8.76 -0.45 -9.93
N ALA A 592 7.56 0.05 -10.20
CA ALA A 592 6.41 -0.09 -9.29
C ALA A 592 5.73 -1.46 -9.35
N SER A 593 5.96 -2.25 -10.40
CA SER A 593 5.25 -3.53 -10.63
C SER A 593 6.03 -4.77 -10.20
N GLY A 594 5.34 -5.83 -9.79
CA GLY A 594 5.89 -7.15 -9.49
C GLY A 594 5.32 -7.76 -8.20
N PHE A 595 5.81 -8.95 -7.88
CA PHE A 595 5.41 -9.68 -6.67
C PHE A 595 5.97 -9.07 -5.38
N ASP A 596 5.20 -9.19 -4.30
CA ASP A 596 5.64 -8.92 -2.94
C ASP A 596 6.36 -10.15 -2.37
N SER A 597 7.64 -10.28 -2.70
CA SER A 597 8.48 -11.40 -2.23
C SER A 597 8.65 -11.42 -0.71
N ASP A 598 8.50 -10.28 -0.03
CA ASP A 598 8.59 -10.23 1.43
C ASP A 598 7.34 -10.82 2.08
N SER A 599 6.15 -10.53 1.52
CA SER A 599 4.92 -11.19 1.96
C SER A 599 5.00 -12.71 1.82
N LEU A 600 5.63 -13.20 0.74
CA LEU A 600 5.88 -14.63 0.55
C LEU A 600 6.83 -15.16 1.63
N LEU A 601 7.97 -14.48 1.84
CA LEU A 601 8.93 -14.89 2.88
C LEU A 601 8.30 -14.90 4.27
N ASN A 602 7.48 -13.89 4.60
CA ASN A 602 6.73 -13.81 5.85
C ASN A 602 5.84 -15.03 6.03
N SER A 603 5.01 -15.33 5.03
CA SER A 603 4.08 -16.45 5.09
C SER A 603 4.79 -17.81 5.21
N LEU A 604 5.92 -17.97 4.50
CA LEU A 604 6.76 -19.17 4.61
C LEU A 604 7.44 -19.28 5.99
N ALA A 605 7.96 -18.16 6.51
CA ALA A 605 8.63 -18.12 7.80
C ALA A 605 7.66 -18.37 8.96
N ASP A 606 6.43 -17.86 8.89
CA ASP A 606 5.39 -18.12 9.89
C ASP A 606 4.97 -19.60 9.91
N ALA A 607 4.91 -20.24 8.74
CA ALA A 607 4.68 -21.68 8.63
C ALA A 607 5.82 -22.51 9.26
N VAL A 608 7.09 -22.15 9.01
CA VAL A 608 8.24 -22.77 9.70
C VAL A 608 8.21 -22.47 11.20
N GLY A 609 7.83 -21.24 11.57
CA GLY A 609 7.69 -20.74 12.93
C GLY A 609 6.67 -21.52 13.75
N SER A 610 5.57 -21.93 13.14
CA SER A 610 4.58 -22.82 13.75
C SER A 610 5.20 -24.17 14.14
N GLY A 611 6.05 -24.72 13.27
CA GLY A 611 6.82 -25.94 13.55
C GLY A 611 7.87 -25.73 14.65
N LEU A 612 8.60 -24.61 14.62
CA LEU A 612 9.53 -24.21 15.68
C LEU A 612 8.83 -24.13 17.04
N ASN A 613 7.66 -23.52 17.12
CA ASN A 613 6.85 -23.46 18.34
C ASN A 613 6.39 -24.83 18.81
N ALA A 614 6.01 -25.74 17.89
CA ALA A 614 5.71 -27.12 18.22
C ALA A 614 6.93 -27.86 18.79
N LEU A 615 8.13 -27.59 18.26
CA LEU A 615 9.38 -28.13 18.77
C LEU A 615 9.74 -27.53 20.14
N SER A 616 9.57 -26.22 20.31
CA SER A 616 9.79 -25.49 21.56
C SER A 616 8.91 -26.02 22.69
N ALA A 617 7.65 -26.36 22.39
CA ALA A 617 6.74 -27.03 23.35
C ALA A 617 7.25 -28.40 23.82
N GLN A 618 8.20 -29.01 23.09
CA GLN A 618 8.83 -30.29 23.45
C GLN A 618 10.22 -30.12 24.12
N SER A 619 10.66 -28.90 24.43
CA SER A 619 11.99 -28.61 24.98
C SER A 619 12.30 -29.38 26.27
N ALA A 620 11.30 -29.62 27.13
CA ALA A 620 11.47 -30.42 28.34
C ALA A 620 11.92 -31.87 28.04
N ASN A 621 11.47 -32.46 26.91
CA ASN A 621 11.97 -33.78 26.50
C ASN A 621 13.44 -33.73 26.06
N MET A 622 13.87 -32.63 25.44
CA MET A 622 15.27 -32.44 25.01
C MET A 622 16.25 -32.28 26.18
N LEU A 623 15.76 -31.75 27.31
CA LEU A 623 16.58 -31.54 28.50
C LEU A 623 16.54 -32.71 29.50
N ARG A 624 15.74 -33.75 29.26
CA ARG A 624 15.59 -34.90 30.18
C ARG A 624 16.90 -35.59 30.61
N ALA A 625 17.98 -35.53 29.84
CA ALA A 625 19.28 -36.06 30.28
C ALA A 625 19.98 -35.18 31.31
N VAL A 626 19.71 -33.86 31.31
CA VAL A 626 20.21 -32.93 32.33
C VAL A 626 19.67 -33.32 33.71
N GLU A 627 18.42 -33.76 33.81
CA GLU A 627 17.84 -34.29 35.05
C GLU A 627 18.65 -35.44 35.67
N ARG A 628 19.39 -36.20 34.85
CA ARG A 628 20.21 -37.33 35.29
C ARG A 628 21.56 -36.92 35.87
N ILE A 629 21.97 -35.65 35.74
CA ILE A 629 23.19 -35.15 36.38
C ILE A 629 22.97 -35.18 37.90
N PRO A 630 23.77 -35.94 38.66
CA PRO A 630 23.54 -36.05 40.10
C PRO A 630 23.62 -34.70 40.80
N ILE A 631 22.86 -34.54 41.89
CA ILE A 631 22.83 -33.37 42.80
C ILE A 631 22.24 -32.09 42.18
N VAL A 632 22.54 -31.78 40.92
CA VAL A 632 22.21 -30.49 40.29
C VAL A 632 21.22 -30.61 39.12
N GLY A 633 21.01 -31.80 38.58
CA GLY A 633 20.34 -32.02 37.30
C GLY A 633 18.92 -31.45 37.21
N ARG A 634 18.06 -31.76 38.18
CA ARG A 634 16.66 -31.28 38.19
C ARG A 634 16.55 -29.76 38.26
N GLN A 635 17.36 -29.14 39.10
CA GLN A 635 17.35 -27.68 39.27
C GLN A 635 17.93 -26.98 38.05
N LEU A 636 18.91 -27.61 37.40
CA LEU A 636 19.48 -27.09 36.16
C LEU A 636 18.49 -27.22 35.01
N ASP A 637 17.76 -28.34 34.89
CA ASP A 637 16.68 -28.54 33.91
C ASP A 637 15.62 -27.43 33.99
N ASP A 638 15.04 -27.21 35.17
CA ASP A 638 14.03 -26.16 35.41
C ASP A 638 14.51 -24.75 35.00
N ARG A 639 15.82 -24.49 35.08
CA ARG A 639 16.43 -23.19 34.79
C ARG A 639 16.94 -23.06 33.36
N LEU A 640 17.27 -24.17 32.69
CA LEU A 640 17.63 -24.20 31.27
C LEU A 640 16.40 -24.23 30.38
N LEU A 641 15.26 -24.77 30.85
CA LEU A 641 14.04 -24.88 30.05
C LEU A 641 13.60 -23.55 29.44
N PRO A 642 13.52 -22.42 30.17
CA PRO A 642 13.18 -21.13 29.57
C PRO A 642 14.18 -20.68 28.49
N LEU A 643 15.47 -21.00 28.62
CA LEU A 643 16.48 -20.64 27.62
C LEU A 643 16.31 -21.44 26.34
N VAL A 644 16.01 -22.75 26.44
CA VAL A 644 15.76 -23.61 25.27
C VAL A 644 14.42 -23.26 24.61
N THR A 645 13.38 -23.05 25.41
CA THR A 645 12.06 -22.65 24.94
C THR A 645 12.14 -21.30 24.22
N ASP A 646 12.83 -20.30 24.78
CA ASP A 646 13.10 -19.04 24.09
C ASP A 646 13.91 -19.29 22.83
N ALA A 647 15.04 -20.02 22.88
CA ALA A 647 15.88 -20.22 21.70
C ALA A 647 15.18 -20.93 20.53
N LEU A 648 14.13 -21.71 20.79
CA LEU A 648 13.35 -22.43 19.78
C LEU A 648 11.97 -21.80 19.51
N SER A 649 11.59 -20.72 20.19
CA SER A 649 10.34 -20.02 19.91
C SER A 649 10.43 -19.20 18.62
N TYR A 650 9.28 -19.07 17.98
CA TYR A 650 9.01 -18.16 16.89
C TYR A 650 7.86 -17.22 17.29
N ASP A 651 8.20 -15.94 17.40
CA ASP A 651 7.34 -14.87 17.90
C ASP A 651 7.61 -13.60 17.08
N ASN A 652 7.39 -13.67 15.76
CA ASN A 652 7.54 -12.55 14.84
C ASN A 652 6.52 -11.42 15.14
N GLU A 653 6.76 -10.68 16.22
CA GLU A 653 5.88 -9.65 16.79
C GLU A 653 5.63 -8.50 15.81
N PHE A 654 6.52 -8.28 14.85
CA PHE A 654 6.46 -7.17 13.90
C PHE A 654 6.23 -7.60 12.45
N GLY A 655 5.83 -8.85 12.21
CA GLY A 655 5.38 -9.30 10.89
C GLY A 655 6.39 -9.11 9.76
N SER A 656 7.69 -9.06 10.10
CA SER A 656 8.82 -8.89 9.16
C SER A 656 9.80 -10.03 9.37
N ALA A 657 9.62 -11.11 8.60
CA ALA A 657 10.42 -12.32 8.72
C ALA A 657 11.89 -12.04 8.46
N GLN A 658 12.25 -11.19 7.51
CA GLN A 658 13.67 -10.89 7.26
C GLN A 658 14.35 -10.30 8.51
N ALA A 659 13.74 -9.28 9.13
CA ALA A 659 14.25 -8.65 10.34
C ALA A 659 14.27 -9.64 11.51
N TYR A 660 13.17 -10.38 11.70
CA TYR A 660 13.05 -11.38 12.76
C TYR A 660 14.10 -12.49 12.64
N LEU A 661 14.22 -13.10 11.45
CA LEU A 661 15.17 -14.17 11.19
C LEU A 661 16.61 -13.69 11.46
N ALA A 662 16.98 -12.51 10.97
CA ALA A 662 18.29 -11.93 11.22
C ALA A 662 18.56 -11.70 12.71
N GLN A 663 17.62 -11.10 13.44
CA GLN A 663 17.72 -10.87 14.89
C GLN A 663 17.91 -12.19 15.67
N ARG A 664 17.25 -13.26 15.22
CA ARG A 664 17.27 -14.57 15.87
C ARG A 664 18.46 -15.42 15.45
N GLY A 665 19.33 -14.96 14.54
CA GLY A 665 20.45 -15.73 14.01
C GLY A 665 20.02 -16.87 13.07
N LEU A 666 18.85 -16.74 12.47
CA LEU A 666 18.35 -17.61 11.40
C LEU A 666 18.75 -17.01 10.05
N THR A 667 19.26 -17.86 9.17
CA THR A 667 19.70 -17.45 7.82
C THR A 667 18.88 -18.20 6.77
N VAL A 668 18.40 -17.50 5.74
CA VAL A 668 17.71 -18.15 4.63
C VAL A 668 18.75 -18.89 3.77
N VAL A 669 18.67 -20.22 3.76
CA VAL A 669 19.54 -21.10 2.96
C VAL A 669 19.00 -21.22 1.54
N SER A 670 17.68 -21.41 1.42
CA SER A 670 16.97 -21.44 0.15
C SER A 670 15.51 -21.06 0.37
N SER A 671 14.87 -20.44 -0.62
CA SER A 671 13.43 -20.16 -0.61
C SER A 671 12.90 -20.25 -2.04
N VAL A 672 11.66 -20.72 -2.19
CA VAL A 672 10.96 -20.66 -3.46
C VAL A 672 10.57 -19.21 -3.80
N THR A 673 10.42 -18.95 -5.09
CA THR A 673 10.00 -17.67 -5.63
C THR A 673 8.51 -17.69 -6.00
N PRO A 674 7.86 -16.53 -6.20
CA PRO A 674 6.50 -16.47 -6.72
C PRO A 674 6.31 -17.25 -8.04
N ALA A 675 7.31 -17.25 -8.93
CA ALA A 675 7.26 -17.99 -10.19
C ALA A 675 7.12 -19.51 -9.97
N ASP A 676 7.76 -20.06 -8.93
CA ASP A 676 7.68 -21.48 -8.60
C ASP A 676 6.26 -21.91 -8.21
N PHE A 677 5.47 -20.98 -7.65
CA PHE A 677 4.06 -21.19 -7.32
C PHE A 677 3.16 -21.13 -8.56
N LEU A 678 3.46 -20.24 -9.51
CA LEU A 678 2.66 -20.12 -10.74
C LEU A 678 2.85 -21.33 -11.67
N ASP A 679 4.08 -21.80 -11.83
CA ASP A 679 4.40 -22.94 -12.68
C ASP A 679 4.19 -24.31 -11.99
N GLY A 680 3.94 -24.31 -10.68
CA GLY A 680 3.72 -25.50 -9.86
C GLY A 680 4.99 -26.27 -9.48
N SER A 681 6.17 -25.77 -9.83
CA SER A 681 7.45 -26.43 -9.52
C SER A 681 7.77 -26.45 -8.02
N PHE A 682 7.14 -25.58 -7.22
CA PHE A 682 7.26 -25.56 -5.75
C PHE A 682 6.95 -26.91 -5.10
N ALA A 683 6.06 -27.72 -5.68
CA ALA A 683 5.66 -29.02 -5.14
C ALA A 683 6.81 -30.04 -5.03
N SER A 684 7.91 -29.82 -5.76
CA SER A 684 9.10 -30.67 -5.75
C SER A 684 10.28 -30.09 -4.96
N LYS A 685 10.09 -28.92 -4.33
CA LYS A 685 11.12 -28.13 -3.66
C LYS A 685 10.82 -28.00 -2.17
N ASP A 686 11.86 -27.69 -1.40
CA ASP A 686 11.68 -27.16 -0.05
C ASP A 686 11.33 -25.69 -0.19
N LEU A 687 10.18 -25.30 0.36
CA LEU A 687 9.63 -23.96 0.17
C LEU A 687 10.48 -22.90 0.87
N LEU A 688 10.99 -23.26 2.05
CA LEU A 688 11.95 -22.47 2.80
C LEU A 688 12.91 -23.42 3.50
N ARG A 689 14.19 -23.08 3.52
CA ARG A 689 15.20 -23.67 4.42
C ARG A 689 15.88 -22.56 5.20
N LEU A 690 15.96 -22.75 6.51
CA LEU A 690 16.61 -21.85 7.44
C LEU A 690 17.78 -22.56 8.12
N GLY A 691 18.96 -21.93 8.11
CA GLY A 691 20.09 -22.34 8.92
C GLY A 691 20.02 -21.62 10.27
N TYR A 692 20.18 -22.37 11.36
CA TYR A 692 20.18 -21.84 12.72
C TYR A 692 21.50 -22.16 13.42
N SER A 693 22.27 -21.14 13.74
CA SER A 693 23.49 -21.26 14.55
C SER A 693 23.53 -20.16 15.57
N ARG A 694 23.39 -20.51 16.85
CA ARG A 694 23.31 -19.55 17.94
C ARG A 694 23.90 -20.12 19.22
N VAL A 695 24.61 -19.28 19.96
CA VAL A 695 25.00 -19.56 21.34
C VAL A 695 24.09 -18.75 22.26
N VAL A 696 23.41 -19.43 23.18
CA VAL A 696 22.51 -18.81 24.15
C VAL A 696 23.07 -19.02 25.55
N SER A 697 23.21 -17.93 26.28
CA SER A 697 23.63 -17.90 27.68
C SER A 697 22.71 -16.95 28.46
N PRO A 698 22.41 -17.26 29.73
CA PRO A 698 21.66 -16.34 30.58
C PRO A 698 22.49 -15.08 30.84
N ALA A 699 21.84 -13.94 31.04
CA ALA A 699 22.52 -12.69 31.34
C ALA A 699 23.32 -12.72 32.65
N ASN A 700 22.95 -13.61 33.58
CA ASN A 700 23.67 -13.85 34.83
C ASN A 700 23.83 -15.37 35.03
N PRO A 701 24.93 -15.80 35.66
CA PRO A 701 25.08 -17.18 36.08
C PRO A 701 23.90 -17.64 36.96
N ILE A 702 23.46 -18.88 36.74
CA ILE A 702 22.32 -19.49 37.43
C ILE A 702 22.81 -20.01 38.77
N SER A 703 22.32 -19.45 39.88
CA SER A 703 22.66 -19.92 41.23
C SER A 703 21.49 -20.62 41.89
N PHE A 704 21.75 -21.78 42.52
CA PHE A 704 20.73 -22.54 43.26
C PHE A 704 21.35 -23.41 44.35
N ALA A 705 20.50 -23.83 45.30
CA ALA A 705 20.91 -24.71 46.39
C ALA A 705 21.00 -26.16 45.89
N ALA A 706 22.20 -26.71 45.79
CA ALA A 706 22.41 -28.12 45.46
C ALA A 706 22.08 -28.99 46.67
N ASN A 707 21.18 -29.96 46.53
CA ASN A 707 20.86 -30.94 47.58
C ASN A 707 20.69 -32.32 46.93
N GLY A 708 21.47 -33.32 47.35
CA GLY A 708 21.32 -34.68 46.86
C GLY A 708 22.28 -35.68 47.49
N GLY A 709 21.85 -36.93 47.57
CA GLY A 709 22.66 -38.06 48.02
C GLY A 709 23.28 -38.82 46.84
N LEU A 710 24.48 -39.35 47.04
CA LEU A 710 25.12 -40.31 46.15
C LEU A 710 25.38 -41.62 46.90
N ASP A 711 24.77 -42.70 46.41
CA ASP A 711 24.97 -44.04 46.94
C ASP A 711 25.97 -44.82 46.10
N TYR A 712 27.06 -45.25 46.71
CA TYR A 712 28.04 -46.15 46.11
C TYR A 712 28.21 -47.40 46.95
N SER A 713 28.57 -48.52 46.31
CA SER A 713 28.98 -49.72 47.03
C SER A 713 30.36 -50.15 46.58
N PHE A 714 31.30 -50.24 47.52
CA PHE A 714 32.63 -50.79 47.26
C PHE A 714 32.84 -52.02 48.13
N SER A 715 33.06 -53.17 47.50
CA SER A 715 33.30 -54.45 48.19
C SER A 715 32.20 -54.83 49.22
N GLY A 716 30.95 -54.44 48.98
CA GLY A 716 29.80 -54.72 49.85
C GLY A 716 29.60 -53.73 51.01
N VAL A 717 30.40 -52.65 51.08
CA VAL A 717 30.17 -51.52 52.00
C VAL A 717 29.44 -50.43 51.24
N ASN A 718 28.26 -50.03 51.74
CA ASN A 718 27.53 -48.89 51.23
C ASN A 718 28.18 -47.60 51.73
N VAL A 719 28.37 -46.67 50.80
CA VAL A 719 28.85 -45.32 51.03
C VAL A 719 27.75 -44.38 50.58
N GLU A 720 27.16 -43.67 51.53
CA GLU A 720 26.13 -42.66 51.28
C GLU A 720 26.80 -41.29 51.47
N LEU A 721 26.77 -40.48 50.41
CA LEU A 721 27.31 -39.13 50.40
C LEU A 721 26.17 -38.15 50.20
N ASP A 722 25.71 -37.54 51.29
CA ASP A 722 24.75 -36.45 51.25
C ASP A 722 25.50 -35.14 50.96
N LEU A 723 25.11 -34.42 49.92
CA LEU A 723 25.68 -33.13 49.55
C LEU A 723 24.62 -32.04 49.59
N GLY A 724 24.98 -30.93 50.21
CA GLY A 724 24.17 -29.73 50.40
C GLY A 724 25.01 -28.46 50.24
N GLY A 725 24.58 -27.49 49.46
CA GLY A 725 25.37 -26.27 49.27
C GLY A 725 24.78 -25.31 48.25
N THR A 726 25.60 -24.39 47.76
CA THR A 726 25.21 -23.47 46.69
C THR A 726 26.14 -23.67 45.51
N VAL A 727 25.53 -23.87 44.34
CA VAL A 727 26.22 -23.97 43.07
C VAL A 727 25.80 -22.83 42.16
N THR A 728 26.71 -22.44 41.29
CA THR A 728 26.53 -21.44 40.25
C THR A 728 26.94 -22.07 38.93
N VAL A 729 26.07 -21.97 37.93
CA VAL A 729 26.27 -22.50 36.59
C VAL A 729 26.28 -21.35 35.62
N ASP A 730 27.27 -21.31 34.73
CA ASP A 730 27.31 -20.33 33.63
C ASP A 730 27.10 -21.06 32.30
N PRO A 731 25.84 -21.43 31.96
CA PRO A 731 25.60 -22.30 30.83
C PRO A 731 25.76 -21.56 29.50
N ALA A 732 26.33 -22.26 28.53
CA ALA A 732 26.38 -21.85 27.13
C ALA A 732 25.81 -22.96 26.25
N LEU A 733 24.61 -22.72 25.69
CA LEU A 733 23.92 -23.66 24.81
C LEU A 733 24.17 -23.27 23.36
N THR A 734 24.86 -24.12 22.62
CA THR A 734 25.12 -23.95 21.19
C THR A 734 24.10 -24.75 20.38
N PHE A 735 23.30 -24.05 19.59
CA PHE A 735 22.34 -24.62 18.65
C PHE A 735 22.99 -24.68 17.26
N SER A 736 22.84 -25.82 16.60
CA SER A 736 23.25 -26.01 15.20
C SER A 736 22.19 -26.84 14.50
N MET A 737 21.26 -26.19 13.80
CA MET A 737 20.08 -26.81 13.22
C MET A 737 19.80 -26.29 11.81
N GLN A 738 19.06 -27.06 11.03
CA GLN A 738 18.42 -26.58 9.81
C GLN A 738 16.93 -26.89 9.87
N PHE A 739 16.11 -25.87 9.67
CA PHE A 739 14.67 -25.99 9.60
C PHE A 739 14.21 -25.82 8.15
N GLY A 740 13.03 -26.29 7.83
CA GLY A 740 12.42 -25.96 6.55
C GLY A 740 10.94 -26.24 6.48
N LEU A 741 10.38 -25.97 5.30
CA LEU A 741 8.98 -26.19 4.97
C LEU A 741 8.88 -27.01 3.69
N ASP A 742 8.12 -28.09 3.74
CA ASP A 742 7.84 -28.97 2.62
C ASP A 742 6.38 -28.80 2.16
N ALA A 743 6.14 -28.75 0.85
CA ALA A 743 4.80 -28.56 0.30
C ALA A 743 3.81 -29.70 0.63
N THR A 744 4.32 -30.89 0.97
CA THR A 744 3.51 -32.09 1.19
C THR A 744 3.25 -32.36 2.66
N ARG A 745 4.28 -32.18 3.50
CA ARG A 745 4.29 -32.63 4.92
C ARG A 745 4.55 -31.51 5.93
N GLY A 746 4.57 -30.25 5.48
CA GLY A 746 4.69 -29.10 6.37
C GLY A 746 6.10 -28.91 6.95
N PRO A 747 6.23 -28.32 8.15
CA PRO A 747 7.51 -27.89 8.70
C PRO A 747 8.35 -29.08 9.16
N PHE A 748 9.66 -28.99 8.95
CA PHE A 748 10.61 -30.04 9.31
C PHE A 748 11.90 -29.47 9.90
N VAL A 749 12.67 -30.35 10.53
CA VAL A 749 14.06 -30.13 10.93
C VAL A 749 14.94 -31.22 10.31
N VAL A 750 16.12 -30.85 9.83
CA VAL A 750 17.06 -31.77 9.19
C VAL A 750 17.81 -32.58 10.23
N GLU A 751 17.98 -33.86 9.95
CA GLU A 751 18.79 -34.79 10.72
C GLU A 751 20.21 -34.26 10.97
N GLY A 752 20.71 -34.49 12.19
CA GLY A 752 21.97 -33.91 12.69
C GLY A 752 21.79 -32.56 13.41
N ALA A 753 20.57 -32.00 13.45
CA ALA A 753 20.25 -30.86 14.30
C ALA A 753 20.62 -31.13 15.76
N SER A 754 21.35 -30.20 16.40
CA SER A 754 21.92 -30.44 17.73
C SER A 754 21.84 -29.25 18.68
N ILE A 755 21.84 -29.58 19.97
CA ILE A 755 22.00 -28.66 21.11
C ILE A 755 23.18 -29.16 21.93
N ASN A 756 24.25 -28.38 21.99
CA ASN A 756 25.43 -28.70 22.79
C ASN A 756 25.56 -27.68 23.91
N GLY A 757 25.43 -28.11 25.16
CA GLY A 757 25.55 -27.25 26.32
C GLY A 757 26.87 -27.45 27.04
N ALA A 758 27.66 -26.40 27.19
CA ALA A 758 28.71 -26.33 28.21
C ALA A 758 28.07 -25.84 29.50
N LEU A 759 28.16 -26.61 30.58
CA LEU A 759 27.45 -26.35 31.84
C LEU A 759 28.43 -26.21 33.01
N PRO A 760 29.45 -25.33 32.95
CA PRO A 760 30.45 -25.23 34.02
C PRO A 760 29.76 -24.90 35.35
N VAL A 761 29.83 -25.83 36.30
CA VAL A 761 29.26 -25.66 37.64
C VAL A 761 30.40 -25.38 38.62
N THR A 762 30.30 -24.28 39.35
CA THR A 762 31.22 -23.93 40.44
C THR A 762 30.42 -23.72 41.71
N GLY A 763 30.96 -24.10 42.87
CA GLY A 763 30.22 -23.89 44.11
C GLY A 763 30.94 -24.39 45.35
N THR A 764 30.25 -24.25 46.48
CA THR A 764 30.67 -24.84 47.76
C THR A 764 29.64 -25.88 48.15
N LEU A 765 30.09 -27.12 48.33
CA LEU A 765 29.26 -28.22 48.82
C LEU A 765 29.74 -28.61 50.21
N ASN A 766 28.79 -28.72 51.12
CA ASN A 766 28.96 -29.37 52.41
C ASN A 766 28.32 -30.75 52.29
N GLY A 767 28.95 -31.79 52.82
CA GLY A 767 28.36 -33.11 52.78
C GLY A 767 28.64 -33.96 54.00
N GLY A 768 27.71 -34.86 54.26
CA GLY A 768 27.86 -35.96 55.20
C GLY A 768 28.27 -37.21 54.44
N LEU A 769 29.36 -37.86 54.86
CA LEU A 769 29.81 -39.13 54.32
C LEU A 769 29.59 -40.23 55.37
N ASP A 770 28.74 -41.19 55.04
CA ASP A 770 28.49 -42.40 55.82
C ASP A 770 29.11 -43.61 55.13
N ILE A 771 29.94 -44.39 55.84
CA ILE A 771 30.63 -45.59 55.32
C ILE A 771 30.25 -46.80 56.18
N GLY A 772 29.28 -47.60 55.71
CA GLY A 772 28.80 -48.77 56.43
C GLY A 772 28.17 -48.40 57.78
N ALA A 773 28.84 -48.69 58.90
CA ALA A 773 28.38 -48.33 60.24
C ALA A 773 29.08 -47.06 60.80
N LEU A 774 30.00 -46.45 60.05
CA LEU A 774 30.65 -45.19 60.40
C LEU A 774 29.77 -44.05 59.92
N ILE A 775 29.08 -43.39 60.86
CA ILE A 775 28.15 -42.30 60.59
C ILE A 775 28.82 -40.95 60.88
N GLY A 776 28.66 -39.98 59.98
CA GLY A 776 28.76 -38.55 60.30
C GLY A 776 30.09 -37.86 60.05
N ILE A 777 30.83 -38.19 58.97
CA ILE A 777 31.95 -37.36 58.54
C ILE A 777 31.41 -36.14 57.79
N ASN A 778 31.52 -34.95 58.38
CA ASN A 778 31.22 -33.69 57.69
C ASN A 778 32.43 -33.26 56.85
N VAL A 779 32.22 -33.05 55.55
CA VAL A 779 33.22 -32.55 54.61
C VAL A 779 32.67 -31.26 54.00
N THR A 780 33.50 -30.20 53.95
CA THR A 780 33.20 -29.00 53.17
C THR A 780 34.27 -28.88 52.11
N GLY A 781 33.89 -28.81 50.84
CA GLY A 781 34.81 -28.70 49.73
C GLY A 781 34.33 -27.71 48.68
N ALA A 782 35.29 -27.14 47.96
CA ALA A 782 34.97 -26.45 46.71
C ALA A 782 34.62 -27.52 45.67
N ALA A 783 33.48 -27.36 45.01
CA ALA A 783 33.05 -28.28 43.96
C ALA A 783 33.19 -27.59 42.61
N ASN A 784 33.88 -28.26 41.70
CA ASN A 784 33.92 -27.89 40.29
C ASN A 784 33.39 -29.07 39.45
N PHE A 785 32.35 -28.81 38.66
CA PHE A 785 31.82 -29.77 37.71
C PHE A 785 32.05 -29.26 36.29
N ALA A 786 32.86 -30.00 35.54
CA ALA A 786 32.86 -29.90 34.10
C ALA A 786 31.73 -30.79 33.57
N THR A 787 30.51 -30.25 33.51
CA THR A 787 29.37 -30.93 32.90
C THR A 787 29.11 -30.41 31.49
N GLY A 788 28.61 -31.31 30.66
CA GLY A 788 28.19 -31.01 29.31
C GLY A 788 26.93 -31.78 28.97
N MET A 789 26.09 -31.20 28.14
CA MET A 789 24.95 -31.87 27.54
C MET A 789 25.09 -31.86 26.01
N SER A 790 24.62 -32.92 25.37
CA SER A 790 24.50 -33.02 23.93
C SER A 790 23.15 -33.63 23.62
N TYR A 791 22.39 -32.97 22.75
CA TYR A 791 21.22 -33.52 22.11
C TYR A 791 21.46 -33.49 20.60
N VAL A 792 21.18 -34.60 19.91
CA VAL A 792 21.28 -34.72 18.45
C VAL A 792 19.99 -35.36 17.96
N MET A 793 19.30 -34.70 17.04
CA MET A 793 18.14 -35.25 16.37
C MET A 793 18.59 -36.13 15.20
N SER A 794 18.57 -37.45 15.43
CA SER A 794 18.92 -38.47 14.44
C SER A 794 18.22 -39.78 14.85
N ASP A 795 17.86 -40.60 13.87
CA ASP A 795 17.42 -41.98 14.09
C ASP A 795 18.62 -42.96 14.02
N PHE A 796 19.82 -42.43 13.79
CA PHE A 796 21.10 -43.14 13.75
C PHE A 796 21.17 -44.23 12.69
N ASP A 797 20.41 -44.06 11.61
CA ASP A 797 20.55 -44.86 10.40
C ASP A 797 21.67 -44.29 9.48
N PRO A 798 22.06 -44.98 8.40
CA PRO A 798 23.16 -44.54 7.53
C PRO A 798 22.77 -43.47 6.49
N THR A 799 21.54 -42.99 6.47
CA THR A 799 20.97 -42.05 5.50
C THR A 799 21.07 -40.63 6.07
N PRO A 800 22.05 -39.81 5.65
CA PRO A 800 22.23 -38.50 6.25
C PRO A 800 21.19 -37.48 5.74
N ASN A 801 20.88 -36.50 6.58
CA ASN A 801 20.05 -35.31 6.26
C ASN A 801 18.59 -35.64 5.98
N GLU A 802 18.04 -36.64 6.66
CA GLU A 802 16.62 -36.91 6.62
C GLU A 802 15.80 -35.76 7.22
N LYS A 803 14.52 -35.67 6.83
CA LYS A 803 13.61 -34.64 7.34
C LYS A 803 12.75 -35.21 8.47
N PHE A 804 12.87 -34.65 9.65
CA PHE A 804 11.96 -34.91 10.77
C PHE A 804 10.82 -33.89 10.74
N TYR A 805 9.63 -34.32 10.36
CA TYR A 805 8.46 -33.45 10.26
C TYR A 805 7.86 -33.13 11.63
N LEU A 806 7.74 -31.85 11.95
CA LEU A 806 7.44 -31.37 13.30
C LEU A 806 5.96 -31.56 13.69
N GLY A 807 5.08 -31.83 12.73
CA GLY A 807 3.70 -32.28 12.99
C GLY A 807 3.59 -33.75 13.41
N ASP A 808 4.52 -34.60 12.95
CA ASP A 808 4.48 -36.05 13.16
C ASP A 808 5.43 -36.53 14.28
N VAL A 809 6.54 -35.81 14.50
CA VAL A 809 7.64 -36.28 15.35
C VAL A 809 7.42 -35.85 16.80
N SER A 810 7.37 -36.86 17.67
CA SER A 810 7.55 -36.67 19.11
C SER A 810 9.02 -36.84 19.48
N VAL A 811 9.66 -35.76 19.91
CA VAL A 811 11.03 -35.76 20.47
C VAL A 811 11.16 -36.80 21.58
N GLY A 812 10.12 -36.95 22.41
CA GLY A 812 10.08 -37.98 23.44
C GLY A 812 10.16 -39.40 22.88
N ALA A 813 9.46 -39.68 21.78
CA ALA A 813 9.50 -40.99 21.12
C ALA A 813 10.88 -41.26 20.50
N LEU A 814 11.49 -40.25 19.86
CA LEU A 814 12.83 -40.36 19.29
C LEU A 814 13.87 -40.73 20.37
N ILE A 815 13.83 -40.05 21.52
CA ILE A 815 14.75 -40.32 22.64
C ILE A 815 14.54 -41.73 23.21
N VAL A 816 13.30 -42.23 23.27
CA VAL A 816 13.00 -43.59 23.74
C VAL A 816 13.54 -44.64 22.77
N GLN A 817 13.41 -44.42 21.47
CA GLN A 817 13.86 -45.35 20.43
C GLN A 817 15.38 -45.30 20.24
N HIS A 818 15.98 -44.12 20.42
CA HIS A 818 17.41 -43.85 20.21
C HIS A 818 18.01 -43.13 21.42
N PRO A 819 18.29 -43.84 22.53
CA PRO A 819 18.84 -43.22 23.74
C PRO A 819 20.15 -42.46 23.52
N GLN A 820 20.91 -42.79 22.48
CA GLN A 820 22.12 -42.07 22.07
C GLN A 820 21.86 -40.66 21.51
N ALA A 821 20.60 -40.30 21.20
CA ALA A 821 20.19 -38.95 20.82
C ALA A 821 20.44 -37.91 21.92
N ILE A 822 20.57 -38.36 23.17
CA ILE A 822 20.76 -37.49 24.32
C ILE A 822 21.87 -38.01 25.24
N ALA A 823 22.84 -37.16 25.53
CA ALA A 823 23.95 -37.47 26.42
C ALA A 823 24.17 -36.33 27.42
N ALA A 824 24.38 -36.69 28.69
CA ALA A 824 24.90 -35.79 29.70
C ALA A 824 26.21 -36.39 30.23
N THR A 825 27.23 -35.55 30.33
CA THR A 825 28.54 -35.91 30.88
C THR A 825 28.85 -34.99 32.05
N GLY A 826 29.59 -35.49 33.04
CA GLY A 826 29.94 -34.72 34.21
C GLY A 826 31.08 -35.36 34.97
N ASN A 827 32.11 -34.56 35.27
CA ASN A 827 33.20 -34.94 36.18
C ASN A 827 33.12 -34.06 37.43
N LEU A 828 32.91 -34.66 38.59
CA LEU A 828 32.92 -33.98 39.89
C LEU A 828 34.32 -34.05 40.50
N THR A 829 34.91 -32.88 40.75
CA THR A 829 36.11 -32.73 41.59
C THR A 829 35.73 -31.99 42.86
N ILE A 830 36.03 -32.58 44.02
CA ILE A 830 35.85 -31.97 45.34
C ILE A 830 37.25 -31.73 45.91
N ASP A 831 37.61 -30.46 46.10
CA ASP A 831 38.90 -30.02 46.67
C ASP A 831 38.81 -29.71 48.17
#